data_AF-A0A7D4JEB5-F1
#
_entry.id   AF-A0A7D4JEB5-F1
#
_cell.length_a   1.000
_cell.length_b   1.000
_cell.length_c   1.000
_cell.angle_alpha   90.00
_cell.angle_beta   90.00
_cell.angle_gamma   90.00
#
_symmetry.space_group_name_H-M   'P 1'
#
loop_
_entity.id
_entity.type
_entity.pdbx_description
1 polymer ?
#
loop_
_entity_poly.entity_id
_entity_poly.type
_entity_poly.pdbx_seq_one_letter_code
_entity_poly.pdbx_strand_id
1 'polypeptide(L)'
;MKKTSKLIKVILVFALIIGAFSFNSSFAAGQDVEINETNFPDATFREYVKRFDNNRNGKLSTTEINVVKNIDVSEKNIKSIKGVEVFLELEELECVKNKIKEIDVSKNTKLKKLNCEWNELNNLDVTKNTSLVELKCGINNLTTLNLTNNKQLEVLWCYTNRLKNLDISQNTSLREMFCLKNEISNLDLSKNAELKVLDVGENYLDKLDLSKNTKLEKLKIYTNKFKNIDVSNNLELGELECQENLIENINLKNNKKLYYLDCSNNKLKSLDLGNNGGLMTLLTSKNQFENIDISSLTELTTFHCPDNNLTSLNTSKNPRLTSFYGLNQVYDISINSNNNSFDVTKFPGNFDKTKVQNLKSAVIKGNKLIVNKNAKKVTYEYKTSDYVKFNVTLNVKLSDKPEKVDKNRIAGSDRIATAIEVSKKYYKTADTVIIARGDMYPDSLTASPLAKALKAPILLTQKDELDDRVMDEIARLGVKNVIIVGGESSINSTVESLLYKYDKDHEIERIAGKNRYETSAAVATKLIEVAGNKNTAIIASGENFADALTAGAFASEKSYPILLVQKSSINPSIAKVIKGNKINKTCIAGGLNSVSSKVQKQLPEDTQRISGSDRYETAVKIAEKLFEGKQAFVASGEVFADALVVSPVAGGQSSPILLVSRNELPKSVKDYVAKNIKQITVVGGEKYVPQENVDSLKNLIK
;
A
#
# COMPACT_ATOMS: atom_id res chain seq x y z
N MET A 1 26.36 -8.16 -57.16
CA MET A 1 26.74 -9.58 -56.97
C MET A 1 25.90 -10.14 -55.81
N LYS A 2 24.74 -10.74 -56.09
CA LYS A 2 24.48 -12.18 -56.28
C LYS A 2 24.87 -13.06 -55.07
N LYS A 3 23.88 -13.40 -54.23
CA LYS A 3 23.24 -14.74 -54.05
C LYS A 3 22.38 -14.70 -52.76
N THR A 4 21.02 -14.70 -52.77
CA THR A 4 20.06 -15.82 -52.96
C THR A 4 20.33 -17.04 -52.05
N SER A 5 19.39 -17.67 -51.33
CA SER A 5 17.91 -17.61 -51.25
C SER A 5 17.36 -18.62 -50.21
N LYS A 6 16.03 -18.54 -49.95
CA LYS A 6 15.08 -19.55 -49.42
C LYS A 6 15.07 -19.76 -47.90
N LEU A 7 13.93 -19.93 -47.20
CA LEU A 7 12.50 -19.99 -47.53
C LEU A 7 11.75 -20.02 -46.18
N ILE A 8 10.59 -19.38 -46.05
CA ILE A 8 9.36 -19.79 -45.30
C ILE A 8 8.47 -18.54 -45.13
N LYS A 9 7.50 -18.42 -46.05
CA LYS A 9 6.29 -17.60 -45.97
C LYS A 9 5.13 -18.54 -45.67
N VAL A 10 4.44 -18.36 -44.55
CA VAL A 10 3.23 -19.06 -44.08
C VAL A 10 2.62 -18.08 -43.06
N ILE A 11 1.41 -17.50 -43.12
CA ILE A 11 0.21 -17.57 -43.96
C ILE A 11 -0.38 -16.15 -44.01
N LEU A 12 -0.54 -15.61 -45.21
CA LEU A 12 -1.34 -14.42 -45.52
C LEU A 12 -2.26 -14.87 -46.65
N VAL A 13 -3.26 -15.66 -46.30
CA VAL A 13 -4.27 -16.21 -47.21
C VAL A 13 -5.62 -16.12 -46.50
N PHE A 14 -6.25 -14.95 -46.61
CA PHE A 14 -7.70 -14.78 -46.76
C PHE A 14 -8.01 -13.34 -47.20
N ALA A 15 -7.28 -12.89 -48.23
CA ALA A 15 -7.51 -11.62 -48.91
C ALA A 15 -7.27 -11.82 -50.41
N LEU A 16 -8.12 -12.63 -51.08
CA LEU A 16 -8.30 -12.69 -52.55
C LEU A 16 -9.24 -13.83 -52.97
N ILE A 17 -10.54 -13.73 -52.64
CA ILE A 17 -11.66 -14.16 -53.51
C ILE A 17 -12.87 -13.25 -53.20
N ILE A 18 -12.76 -11.94 -53.45
CA ILE A 18 -13.90 -11.08 -53.82
C ILE A 18 -13.32 -10.00 -54.73
N GLY A 19 -13.11 -10.36 -55.99
CA GLY A 19 -12.47 -9.50 -56.98
C GLY A 19 -12.93 -9.85 -58.39
N ALA A 20 -14.25 -10.03 -58.57
CA ALA A 20 -14.91 -10.07 -59.87
C ALA A 20 -16.44 -9.94 -59.71
N PHE A 21 -16.90 -8.84 -59.11
CA PHE A 21 -18.22 -8.25 -59.38
C PHE A 21 -18.14 -6.78 -58.98
N SER A 22 -17.42 -6.00 -59.79
CA SER A 22 -17.53 -4.55 -59.79
C SER A 22 -18.89 -4.18 -60.39
N PHE A 23 -19.93 -4.11 -59.56
CA PHE A 23 -21.09 -3.29 -59.88
C PHE A 23 -20.76 -1.84 -59.55
N ASN A 24 -20.23 -1.15 -60.56
CA ASN A 24 -20.51 0.26 -60.70
C ASN A 24 -22.00 0.37 -61.06
N SER A 25 -22.80 0.82 -60.11
CA SER A 25 -24.04 1.51 -60.43
C SER A 25 -24.30 2.57 -59.37
N SER A 26 -24.34 3.82 -59.82
CA SER A 26 -25.11 4.87 -59.19
C SER A 26 -26.51 4.33 -58.89
N PHE A 27 -26.88 4.24 -57.61
CA PHE A 27 -28.21 3.80 -57.20
C PHE A 27 -29.26 4.82 -57.66
N ALA A 28 -29.91 4.52 -58.78
CA ALA A 28 -31.21 5.08 -59.15
C ALA A 28 -32.31 4.43 -58.29
N ALA A 29 -33.46 5.11 -58.17
CA ALA A 29 -34.68 4.76 -57.43
C ALA A 29 -34.85 3.26 -57.07
N GLY A 30 -35.04 3.01 -55.77
CA GLY A 30 -34.99 1.69 -55.14
C GLY A 30 -35.95 0.65 -55.72
N GLN A 31 -35.41 -0.55 -55.97
CA GLN A 31 -36.19 -1.76 -56.19
C GLN A 31 -36.65 -2.34 -54.86
N ASP A 32 -37.89 -2.83 -54.82
CA ASP A 32 -38.42 -3.59 -53.68
C ASP A 32 -37.58 -4.86 -53.45
N VAL A 33 -37.39 -5.23 -52.18
CA VAL A 33 -36.63 -6.42 -51.78
C VAL A 33 -37.59 -7.58 -51.54
N GLU A 34 -37.48 -8.66 -52.32
CA GLU A 34 -38.34 -9.84 -52.13
C GLU A 34 -38.08 -10.55 -50.78
N ILE A 35 -39.16 -10.94 -50.09
CA ILE A 35 -39.09 -11.71 -48.83
C ILE A 35 -39.02 -13.19 -49.14
N ASN A 36 -37.83 -13.66 -49.53
CA ASN A 36 -37.59 -15.04 -49.95
C ASN A 36 -36.31 -15.62 -49.31
N GLU A 37 -36.01 -16.89 -49.58
CA GLU A 37 -34.83 -17.59 -49.04
C GLU A 37 -33.49 -17.04 -49.55
N THR A 38 -33.48 -16.27 -50.64
CA THR A 38 -32.26 -15.66 -51.18
C THR A 38 -31.84 -14.45 -50.35
N ASN A 39 -32.80 -13.56 -50.07
CA ASN A 39 -32.57 -12.32 -49.32
C ASN A 39 -32.63 -12.53 -47.81
N PHE A 40 -33.50 -13.42 -47.33
CA PHE A 40 -33.69 -13.74 -45.92
C PHE A 40 -33.66 -15.28 -45.74
N PRO A 41 -32.47 -15.92 -45.71
CA PRO A 41 -32.36 -17.38 -45.76
C PRO A 41 -32.91 -18.10 -44.53
N ASP A 42 -32.77 -17.51 -43.34
CA ASP A 42 -33.30 -18.09 -42.11
C ASP A 42 -34.83 -17.97 -42.08
N ALA A 43 -35.54 -19.09 -41.93
CA ALA A 43 -37.00 -19.12 -41.97
C ALA A 43 -37.64 -18.28 -40.85
N THR A 44 -37.04 -18.27 -39.67
CA THR A 44 -37.55 -17.52 -38.52
C THR A 44 -37.30 -16.02 -38.69
N PHE A 45 -36.13 -15.62 -39.19
CA PHE A 45 -35.87 -14.23 -39.53
C PHE A 45 -36.72 -13.75 -40.71
N ARG A 46 -36.90 -14.58 -41.73
CA ARG A 46 -37.78 -14.29 -42.87
C ARG A 46 -39.23 -14.10 -42.44
N GLU A 47 -39.73 -14.92 -41.51
CA GLU A 47 -41.06 -14.72 -40.94
C GLU A 47 -41.15 -13.44 -40.10
N TYR A 48 -40.07 -13.11 -39.37
CA TYR A 48 -40.00 -11.87 -38.61
C TYR A 48 -40.18 -10.64 -39.51
N VAL A 49 -39.46 -10.55 -40.63
CA VAL A 49 -39.46 -9.36 -41.50
C VAL A 49 -40.77 -9.14 -42.25
N LYS A 50 -41.63 -10.16 -42.39
CA LYS A 50 -42.99 -10.01 -42.97
C LYS A 50 -43.85 -9.01 -42.22
N ARG A 51 -43.57 -8.73 -40.94
CA ARG A 51 -44.27 -7.69 -40.17
C ARG A 51 -44.10 -6.28 -40.76
N PHE A 52 -43.06 -6.08 -41.58
CA PHE A 52 -42.76 -4.80 -42.22
C PHE A 52 -43.37 -4.69 -43.64
N ASP A 53 -43.85 -5.80 -44.21
CA ASP A 53 -44.60 -5.84 -45.47
C ASP A 53 -46.07 -5.46 -45.19
N ASN A 54 -46.35 -4.16 -45.19
CA ASN A 54 -47.65 -3.60 -44.80
C ASN A 54 -48.72 -3.89 -45.85
N ASN A 55 -48.34 -3.90 -47.13
CA ASN A 55 -49.26 -4.18 -48.23
C ASN A 55 -49.40 -5.68 -48.55
N ARG A 56 -48.60 -6.54 -47.90
CA ARG A 56 -48.59 -8.00 -48.01
C ARG A 56 -48.33 -8.50 -49.43
N ASN A 57 -47.53 -7.77 -50.20
CA ASN A 57 -47.20 -8.14 -51.58
C ASN A 57 -46.00 -9.09 -51.68
N GLY A 58 -45.40 -9.49 -50.55
CA GLY A 58 -44.24 -10.37 -50.47
C GLY A 58 -42.91 -9.67 -50.72
N LYS A 59 -42.89 -8.33 -50.75
CA LYS A 59 -41.69 -7.51 -50.96
C LYS A 59 -41.65 -6.37 -49.95
N LEU A 60 -40.45 -5.94 -49.59
CA LEU A 60 -40.22 -4.75 -48.78
C LEU A 60 -39.88 -3.58 -49.69
N SER A 61 -40.79 -2.61 -49.76
CA SER A 61 -40.55 -1.35 -50.46
C SER A 61 -39.59 -0.44 -49.71
N THR A 62 -39.00 0.54 -50.39
CA THR A 62 -38.11 1.53 -49.76
C THR A 62 -38.81 2.28 -48.61
N THR A 63 -40.11 2.58 -48.74
CA THR A 63 -40.89 3.24 -47.69
C THR A 63 -41.06 2.36 -46.47
N GLU A 64 -41.31 1.06 -46.65
CA GLU A 64 -41.43 0.08 -45.57
C GLU A 64 -40.09 -0.14 -44.86
N ILE A 65 -39.00 -0.20 -45.61
CA ILE A 65 -37.64 -0.34 -45.06
C ILE A 65 -37.23 0.88 -44.24
N ASN A 66 -37.46 2.10 -44.75
CA ASN A 66 -36.96 3.34 -44.14
C ASN A 66 -37.63 3.70 -42.81
N VAL A 67 -38.80 3.12 -42.49
CA VAL A 67 -39.45 3.32 -41.19
C VAL A 67 -38.93 2.37 -40.10
N VAL A 68 -38.19 1.31 -40.48
CA VAL A 68 -37.67 0.32 -39.52
C VAL A 68 -36.41 0.85 -38.85
N LYS A 69 -36.55 1.25 -37.59
CA LYS A 69 -35.45 1.76 -36.75
C LYS A 69 -34.97 0.76 -35.71
N ASN A 70 -35.77 -0.24 -35.39
CA ASN A 70 -35.45 -1.25 -34.38
C ASN A 70 -35.84 -2.64 -34.92
N ILE A 71 -34.94 -3.61 -34.72
CA ILE A 71 -35.19 -5.02 -34.94
C ILE A 71 -34.77 -5.77 -33.67
N ASP A 72 -35.72 -6.50 -33.08
CA ASP A 72 -35.45 -7.42 -31.98
C ASP A 72 -35.88 -8.84 -32.34
N VAL A 73 -34.86 -9.68 -32.54
CA VAL A 73 -35.02 -11.09 -32.88
C VAL A 73 -34.37 -12.01 -31.84
N SER A 74 -34.27 -11.53 -30.61
CA SER A 74 -33.65 -12.27 -29.49
C SER A 74 -34.43 -13.54 -29.14
N GLU A 75 -33.70 -14.60 -28.76
CA GLU A 75 -34.24 -15.88 -28.28
C GLU A 75 -35.14 -16.61 -29.31
N LYS A 76 -34.83 -16.47 -30.61
CA LYS A 76 -35.63 -17.05 -31.71
C LYS A 76 -35.00 -18.25 -32.39
N ASN A 77 -33.83 -18.71 -31.91
CA ASN A 77 -33.06 -19.80 -32.52
C ASN A 77 -32.68 -19.53 -33.99
N ILE A 78 -32.47 -18.25 -34.34
CA ILE A 78 -32.05 -17.79 -35.67
C ILE A 78 -30.59 -18.20 -35.91
N LYS A 79 -30.30 -18.71 -37.10
CA LYS A 79 -28.95 -19.11 -37.53
C LYS A 79 -28.29 -18.08 -38.44
N SER A 80 -29.07 -17.25 -39.12
CA SER A 80 -28.59 -16.22 -40.03
C SER A 80 -29.48 -14.99 -39.99
N ILE A 81 -28.86 -13.81 -39.82
CA ILE A 81 -29.53 -12.50 -39.92
C ILE A 81 -29.31 -11.84 -41.29
N LYS A 82 -28.80 -12.58 -42.28
CA LYS A 82 -28.67 -12.09 -43.65
C LYS A 82 -30.00 -11.50 -44.15
N GLY A 83 -29.91 -10.33 -44.76
CA GLY A 83 -31.04 -9.48 -45.13
C GLY A 83 -31.21 -8.28 -44.19
N VAL A 84 -30.54 -8.23 -43.03
CA VAL A 84 -30.59 -7.06 -42.13
C VAL A 84 -29.93 -5.82 -42.74
N GLU A 85 -29.00 -6.00 -43.67
CA GLU A 85 -28.27 -4.95 -44.37
C GLU A 85 -29.17 -4.04 -45.23
N VAL A 86 -30.41 -4.47 -45.52
CA VAL A 86 -31.38 -3.67 -46.28
C VAL A 86 -31.98 -2.53 -45.45
N PHE A 87 -32.01 -2.66 -44.12
CA PHE A 87 -32.61 -1.66 -43.22
C PHE A 87 -31.64 -0.50 -42.96
N LEU A 88 -31.51 0.41 -43.93
CA LEU A 88 -30.53 1.52 -43.91
C LEU A 88 -30.75 2.53 -42.78
N GLU A 89 -31.99 2.64 -42.28
CA GLU A 89 -32.39 3.54 -41.19
C GLU A 89 -32.37 2.86 -39.81
N LEU A 90 -31.86 1.62 -39.72
CA LEU A 90 -31.81 0.86 -38.48
C LEU A 90 -30.89 1.53 -37.45
N GLU A 91 -31.43 1.84 -36.27
CA GLU A 91 -30.73 2.46 -35.14
C GLU A 91 -30.41 1.44 -34.03
N GLU A 92 -31.19 0.37 -33.90
CA GLU A 92 -31.04 -0.66 -32.87
C GLU A 92 -31.28 -2.07 -33.42
N LEU A 93 -30.34 -2.98 -33.14
CA LEU A 93 -30.42 -4.39 -33.50
C LEU A 93 -30.13 -5.26 -32.28
N GLU A 94 -31.16 -5.99 -31.84
CA GLU A 94 -31.10 -6.98 -30.78
C GLU A 94 -31.26 -8.38 -31.39
N CYS A 95 -30.23 -9.22 -31.25
CA CYS A 95 -30.22 -10.60 -31.76
C CYS A 95 -29.65 -11.59 -30.75
N VAL A 96 -29.92 -11.34 -29.47
CA VAL A 96 -29.37 -12.07 -28.32
C VAL A 96 -29.83 -13.53 -28.28
N LYS A 97 -28.99 -14.44 -27.78
CA LYS A 97 -29.33 -15.85 -27.53
C LYS A 97 -29.89 -16.54 -28.78
N ASN A 98 -29.11 -16.49 -29.85
CA ASN A 98 -29.38 -17.17 -31.12
C ASN A 98 -28.20 -18.09 -31.47
N LYS A 99 -28.13 -18.55 -32.73
CA LYS A 99 -27.06 -19.42 -33.24
C LYS A 99 -26.38 -18.77 -34.45
N ILE A 100 -26.26 -17.45 -34.42
CA ILE A 100 -25.72 -16.66 -35.53
C ILE A 100 -24.20 -16.82 -35.56
N LYS A 101 -23.66 -17.18 -36.73
CA LYS A 101 -22.21 -17.35 -36.95
C LYS A 101 -21.56 -16.16 -37.63
N GLU A 102 -22.34 -15.43 -38.41
CA GLU A 102 -21.91 -14.28 -39.20
C GLU A 102 -23.01 -13.21 -39.16
N ILE A 103 -22.58 -11.96 -39.03
CA ILE A 103 -23.44 -10.78 -39.04
C ILE A 103 -22.79 -9.72 -39.94
N ASP A 104 -23.55 -9.23 -40.92
CA ASP A 104 -23.15 -8.09 -41.74
C ASP A 104 -24.04 -6.89 -41.40
N VAL A 105 -23.46 -5.94 -40.68
CA VAL A 105 -24.09 -4.65 -40.35
C VAL A 105 -23.45 -3.49 -41.12
N SER A 106 -22.66 -3.76 -42.16
CA SER A 106 -21.84 -2.75 -42.85
C SER A 106 -22.67 -1.66 -43.54
N LYS A 107 -23.94 -1.94 -43.86
CA LYS A 107 -24.89 -1.00 -44.47
C LYS A 107 -25.75 -0.25 -43.45
N ASN A 108 -25.89 -0.76 -42.23
CA ASN A 108 -26.65 -0.15 -41.15
C ASN A 108 -25.81 0.97 -40.48
N THR A 109 -25.39 1.98 -41.25
CA THR A 109 -24.47 3.05 -40.79
C THR A 109 -25.07 3.97 -39.71
N LYS A 110 -26.39 3.96 -39.57
CA LYS A 110 -27.15 4.67 -38.52
C LYS A 110 -27.29 3.89 -37.22
N LEU A 111 -26.76 2.66 -37.15
CA LEU A 111 -26.84 1.80 -35.98
C LEU A 111 -26.13 2.45 -34.77
N LYS A 112 -26.89 2.65 -33.70
CA LYS A 112 -26.44 3.21 -32.41
C LYS A 112 -26.26 2.13 -31.37
N LYS A 113 -27.06 1.07 -31.44
CA LYS A 113 -27.01 -0.06 -30.50
C LYS A 113 -26.98 -1.37 -31.25
N LEU A 114 -25.99 -2.19 -30.93
CA LEU A 114 -25.89 -3.56 -31.42
C LEU A 114 -25.73 -4.51 -30.24
N ASN A 115 -26.70 -5.39 -30.08
CA ASN A 115 -26.61 -6.49 -29.15
C ASN A 115 -26.70 -7.83 -29.88
N CYS A 116 -25.57 -8.54 -29.87
CA CYS A 116 -25.39 -9.85 -30.49
C CYS A 116 -24.83 -10.86 -29.48
N GLU A 117 -25.08 -10.64 -28.19
CA GLU A 117 -24.62 -11.54 -27.14
C GLU A 117 -25.22 -12.95 -27.25
N TRP A 118 -24.51 -13.95 -26.72
CA TRP A 118 -24.94 -15.36 -26.73
C TRP A 118 -25.22 -15.86 -28.16
N ASN A 119 -24.19 -15.82 -29.01
CA ASN A 119 -24.22 -16.34 -30.37
C ASN A 119 -22.95 -17.19 -30.63
N GLU A 120 -22.67 -17.50 -31.89
CA GLU A 120 -21.52 -18.31 -32.32
C GLU A 120 -20.56 -17.50 -33.22
N LEU A 121 -20.52 -16.17 -33.07
CA LEU A 121 -19.73 -15.28 -33.92
C LEU A 121 -18.23 -15.53 -33.76
N ASN A 122 -17.52 -15.72 -34.88
CA ASN A 122 -16.06 -15.83 -34.90
C ASN A 122 -15.38 -14.50 -35.28
N ASN A 123 -16.13 -13.62 -35.95
CA ASN A 123 -15.71 -12.28 -36.34
C ASN A 123 -16.91 -11.32 -36.24
N LEU A 124 -16.61 -10.05 -36.01
CA LEU A 124 -17.58 -8.97 -35.98
C LEU A 124 -16.93 -7.70 -36.54
N ASP A 125 -17.41 -7.24 -37.70
CA ASP A 125 -16.99 -5.96 -38.28
C ASP A 125 -18.03 -4.88 -38.01
N VAL A 126 -17.66 -3.92 -37.17
CA VAL A 126 -18.46 -2.73 -36.83
C VAL A 126 -17.82 -1.44 -37.32
N THR A 127 -16.82 -1.52 -38.20
CA THR A 127 -16.01 -0.36 -38.63
C THR A 127 -16.79 0.67 -39.44
N LYS A 128 -17.96 0.30 -39.98
CA LYS A 128 -18.89 1.18 -40.70
C LYS A 128 -19.98 1.78 -39.82
N ASN A 129 -20.19 1.25 -38.62
CA ASN A 129 -21.21 1.68 -37.68
C ASN A 129 -20.65 2.79 -36.77
N THR A 130 -20.22 3.90 -37.38
CA THR A 130 -19.55 5.02 -36.69
C THR A 130 -20.43 5.74 -35.66
N SER A 131 -21.74 5.50 -35.72
CA SER A 131 -22.75 6.03 -34.80
C SER A 131 -22.98 5.15 -33.57
N LEU A 132 -22.28 4.02 -33.43
CA LEU A 132 -22.44 3.11 -32.29
C LEU A 132 -22.08 3.81 -30.97
N VAL A 133 -23.04 3.75 -30.05
CA VAL A 133 -22.96 4.19 -28.65
C VAL A 133 -22.89 2.99 -27.71
N GLU A 134 -23.53 1.89 -28.07
CA GLU A 134 -23.56 0.65 -27.29
C GLU A 134 -23.26 -0.56 -28.17
N LEU A 135 -22.27 -1.35 -27.76
CA LEU A 135 -21.93 -2.62 -28.40
C LEU A 135 -21.87 -3.72 -27.34
N LYS A 136 -22.77 -4.68 -27.47
CA LYS A 136 -22.81 -5.91 -26.67
C LYS A 136 -22.60 -7.11 -27.58
N CYS A 137 -21.47 -7.77 -27.42
CA CYS A 137 -21.00 -8.89 -28.24
C CYS A 137 -20.38 -10.01 -27.37
N GLY A 138 -20.70 -10.03 -26.07
CA GLY A 138 -20.26 -11.05 -25.13
C GLY A 138 -20.82 -12.45 -25.44
N ILE A 139 -20.14 -13.48 -24.93
CA ILE A 139 -20.49 -14.91 -25.14
C ILE A 139 -20.57 -15.21 -26.64
N ASN A 140 -19.41 -15.10 -27.28
CA ASN A 140 -19.14 -15.44 -28.67
C ASN A 140 -17.75 -16.09 -28.77
N ASN A 141 -17.21 -16.25 -29.97
CA ASN A 141 -15.89 -16.84 -30.23
C ASN A 141 -14.91 -15.81 -30.85
N LEU A 142 -15.08 -14.51 -30.58
CA LEU A 142 -14.28 -13.45 -31.18
C LEU A 142 -12.82 -13.54 -30.71
N THR A 143 -11.89 -13.52 -31.67
CA THR A 143 -10.44 -13.47 -31.39
C THR A 143 -9.84 -12.07 -31.55
N THR A 144 -10.53 -11.21 -32.30
CA THR A 144 -10.19 -9.80 -32.52
C THR A 144 -11.46 -8.97 -32.55
N LEU A 145 -11.37 -7.70 -32.16
CA LEU A 145 -12.46 -6.73 -32.27
C LEU A 145 -11.87 -5.35 -32.62
N ASN A 146 -12.24 -4.79 -33.77
CA ASN A 146 -11.75 -3.49 -34.21
C ASN A 146 -12.78 -2.39 -33.91
N LEU A 147 -12.44 -1.50 -32.98
CA LEU A 147 -13.31 -0.42 -32.50
C LEU A 147 -12.82 0.99 -32.90
N THR A 148 -11.80 1.07 -33.76
CA THR A 148 -11.09 2.33 -34.10
C THR A 148 -12.01 3.44 -34.61
N ASN A 149 -13.10 3.07 -35.29
CA ASN A 149 -14.03 4.02 -35.90
C ASN A 149 -15.26 4.33 -35.01
N ASN A 150 -15.46 3.59 -33.92
CA ASN A 150 -16.65 3.71 -33.06
C ASN A 150 -16.39 4.72 -31.93
N LYS A 151 -16.05 5.96 -32.31
CA LYS A 151 -15.60 7.01 -31.37
C LYS A 151 -16.67 7.47 -30.38
N GLN A 152 -17.94 7.21 -30.68
CA GLN A 152 -19.08 7.54 -29.83
C GLN A 152 -19.42 6.44 -28.81
N LEU A 153 -18.66 5.34 -28.79
CA LEU A 153 -18.95 4.20 -27.93
C LEU A 153 -18.83 4.58 -26.45
N GLU A 154 -19.92 4.42 -25.72
CA GLU A 154 -20.03 4.65 -24.27
C GLU A 154 -20.09 3.34 -23.48
N VAL A 155 -20.66 2.28 -24.07
CA VAL A 155 -20.84 0.96 -23.45
C VAL A 155 -20.26 -0.12 -24.34
N LEU A 156 -19.34 -0.93 -23.78
CA LEU A 156 -18.74 -2.08 -24.46
C LEU A 156 -18.83 -3.34 -23.59
N TRP A 157 -19.63 -4.31 -24.01
CA TRP A 157 -19.66 -5.64 -23.39
C TRP A 157 -19.11 -6.67 -24.40
N CYS A 158 -17.90 -7.16 -24.15
CA CYS A 158 -17.22 -8.15 -24.98
C CYS A 158 -16.69 -9.35 -24.16
N TYR A 159 -17.30 -9.58 -22.98
CA TYR A 159 -16.93 -10.65 -22.07
C TYR A 159 -17.14 -12.05 -22.67
N THR A 160 -16.42 -13.05 -22.15
CA THR A 160 -16.51 -14.45 -22.62
C THR A 160 -16.30 -14.55 -24.14
N ASN A 161 -15.12 -14.17 -24.58
CA ASN A 161 -14.60 -14.32 -25.94
C ASN A 161 -13.16 -14.87 -25.85
N ARG A 162 -12.36 -14.71 -26.91
CA ARG A 162 -10.95 -15.13 -26.97
C ARG A 162 -10.03 -13.97 -27.38
N LEU A 163 -10.39 -12.75 -26.97
CA LEU A 163 -9.64 -11.54 -27.31
C LEU A 163 -8.28 -11.55 -26.61
N LYS A 164 -7.20 -11.46 -27.37
CA LYS A 164 -5.83 -11.35 -26.83
C LYS A 164 -5.36 -9.90 -26.67
N ASN A 165 -5.88 -9.04 -27.54
CA ASN A 165 -5.59 -7.62 -27.58
C ASN A 165 -6.90 -6.88 -27.84
N LEU A 166 -7.03 -5.70 -27.24
CA LEU A 166 -8.18 -4.83 -27.42
C LEU A 166 -7.68 -3.38 -27.40
N ASP A 167 -7.72 -2.73 -28.57
CA ASP A 167 -7.39 -1.31 -28.70
C ASP A 167 -8.67 -0.49 -28.56
N ILE A 168 -8.70 0.32 -27.50
CA ILE A 168 -9.81 1.23 -27.16
C ILE A 168 -9.34 2.69 -27.09
N SER A 169 -8.18 3.00 -27.69
CA SER A 169 -7.58 4.33 -27.64
C SER A 169 -8.42 5.42 -28.32
N GLN A 170 -9.28 5.04 -29.26
CA GLN A 170 -10.19 5.94 -29.96
C GLN A 170 -11.58 6.06 -29.29
N ASN A 171 -11.90 5.18 -28.34
CA ASN A 171 -13.20 5.13 -27.68
C ASN A 171 -13.17 5.96 -26.39
N THR A 172 -12.85 7.24 -26.53
CA THR A 172 -12.61 8.17 -25.40
C THR A 172 -13.85 8.45 -24.56
N SER A 173 -15.04 8.17 -25.10
CA SER A 173 -16.33 8.35 -24.42
C SER A 173 -16.76 7.13 -23.59
N LEU A 174 -15.96 6.06 -23.54
CA LEU A 174 -16.31 4.85 -22.79
C LEU A 174 -16.53 5.15 -21.31
N ARG A 175 -17.69 4.73 -20.81
CA ARG A 175 -18.14 4.84 -19.41
C ARG A 175 -18.22 3.47 -18.74
N GLU A 176 -18.57 2.45 -19.51
CA GLU A 176 -18.80 1.10 -19.03
C GLU A 176 -18.15 0.08 -19.95
N MET A 177 -17.29 -0.76 -19.37
CA MET A 177 -16.57 -1.78 -20.11
C MET A 177 -16.53 -3.10 -19.34
N PHE A 178 -17.09 -4.14 -19.96
CA PHE A 178 -17.03 -5.52 -19.48
C PHE A 178 -16.28 -6.37 -20.51
N CYS A 179 -15.06 -6.78 -20.20
CA CYS A 179 -14.26 -7.68 -21.04
C CYS A 179 -13.71 -8.88 -20.26
N LEU A 180 -14.39 -9.27 -19.18
CA LEU A 180 -14.02 -10.43 -18.38
C LEU A 180 -14.00 -11.73 -19.20
N LYS A 181 -13.22 -12.73 -18.78
CA LYS A 181 -13.12 -14.04 -19.43
C LYS A 181 -12.72 -13.93 -20.90
N ASN A 182 -11.54 -13.35 -21.11
CA ASN A 182 -10.85 -13.24 -22.39
C ASN A 182 -9.39 -13.72 -22.22
N GLU A 183 -8.53 -13.44 -23.19
CA GLU A 183 -7.11 -13.78 -23.16
C GLU A 183 -6.21 -12.53 -23.12
N ILE A 184 -6.72 -11.42 -22.56
CA ILE A 184 -6.03 -10.12 -22.57
C ILE A 184 -4.88 -10.15 -21.57
N SER A 185 -3.67 -9.78 -22.02
CA SER A 185 -2.47 -9.70 -21.18
C SER A 185 -1.94 -8.28 -20.99
N ASN A 186 -2.41 -7.32 -21.79
CA ASN A 186 -2.10 -5.91 -21.65
C ASN A 186 -3.30 -5.06 -22.11
N LEU A 187 -3.58 -4.00 -21.39
CA LEU A 187 -4.68 -3.07 -21.69
C LEU A 187 -4.23 -1.65 -21.37
N ASP A 188 -4.35 -0.74 -22.35
CA ASP A 188 -4.09 0.69 -22.17
C ASP A 188 -5.41 1.43 -21.98
N LEU A 189 -5.55 2.07 -20.81
CA LEU A 189 -6.73 2.84 -20.41
C LEU A 189 -6.46 4.35 -20.37
N SER A 190 -5.29 4.80 -20.85
CA SER A 190 -4.82 6.19 -20.74
C SER A 190 -5.71 7.21 -21.47
N LYS A 191 -6.55 6.76 -22.40
CA LYS A 191 -7.47 7.59 -23.19
C LYS A 191 -8.93 7.52 -22.72
N ASN A 192 -9.25 6.63 -21.78
CA ASN A 192 -10.62 6.34 -21.38
C ASN A 192 -10.95 6.99 -20.02
N ALA A 193 -10.75 8.30 -19.91
CA ALA A 193 -10.89 9.06 -18.66
C ALA A 193 -12.33 9.13 -18.12
N GLU A 194 -13.32 8.83 -18.96
CA GLU A 194 -14.75 8.81 -18.62
C GLU A 194 -15.23 7.48 -18.01
N LEU A 195 -14.36 6.47 -17.91
CA LEU A 195 -14.71 5.16 -17.36
C LEU A 195 -15.19 5.27 -15.90
N LYS A 196 -16.36 4.69 -15.66
CA LYS A 196 -17.01 4.55 -14.35
C LYS A 196 -17.04 3.11 -13.87
N VAL A 197 -17.25 2.16 -14.80
CA VAL A 197 -17.33 0.73 -14.50
C VAL A 197 -16.35 -0.01 -15.40
N LEU A 198 -15.45 -0.76 -14.79
CA LEU A 198 -14.49 -1.59 -15.50
C LEU A 198 -14.46 -2.99 -14.90
N ASP A 199 -14.76 -3.97 -15.74
CA ASP A 199 -14.60 -5.39 -15.42
C ASP A 199 -13.66 -6.06 -16.42
N VAL A 200 -12.48 -6.42 -15.92
CA VAL A 200 -11.41 -7.13 -16.65
C VAL A 200 -11.09 -8.47 -15.97
N GLY A 201 -12.01 -9.01 -15.18
CA GLY A 201 -11.82 -10.28 -14.47
C GLY A 201 -11.51 -11.45 -15.40
N GLU A 202 -10.93 -12.54 -14.89
CA GLU A 202 -10.64 -13.75 -15.68
C GLU A 202 -9.85 -13.47 -16.98
N ASN A 203 -8.74 -12.74 -16.85
CA ASN A 203 -7.81 -12.44 -17.95
C ASN A 203 -6.37 -12.81 -17.52
N TYR A 204 -5.37 -12.33 -18.26
CA TYR A 204 -3.96 -12.57 -17.98
C TYR A 204 -3.18 -11.29 -17.63
N LEU A 205 -3.86 -10.26 -17.13
CA LEU A 205 -3.23 -8.98 -16.76
C LEU A 205 -2.37 -9.15 -15.50
N ASP A 206 -1.14 -8.59 -15.53
CA ASP A 206 -0.26 -8.52 -14.36
C ASP A 206 -0.06 -7.08 -13.84
N LYS A 207 -0.51 -6.09 -14.61
CA LYS A 207 -0.46 -4.66 -14.33
C LYS A 207 -1.59 -3.92 -15.04
N LEU A 208 -1.98 -2.77 -14.49
CA LEU A 208 -2.97 -1.87 -15.07
C LEU A 208 -2.73 -0.47 -14.50
N ASP A 209 -2.53 0.53 -15.36
CA ASP A 209 -2.42 1.93 -14.94
C ASP A 209 -3.81 2.57 -14.93
N LEU A 210 -4.28 2.92 -13.74
CA LEU A 210 -5.59 3.52 -13.49
C LEU A 210 -5.50 5.02 -13.16
N SER A 211 -4.32 5.63 -13.28
CA SER A 211 -4.06 7.01 -12.87
C SER A 211 -4.86 8.05 -13.63
N LYS A 212 -5.37 7.71 -14.82
CA LYS A 212 -6.20 8.58 -15.67
C LYS A 212 -7.71 8.34 -15.53
N ASN A 213 -8.12 7.23 -14.93
CA ASN A 213 -9.53 6.82 -14.84
C ASN A 213 -10.13 7.33 -13.52
N THR A 214 -10.01 8.63 -13.23
CA THR A 214 -10.36 9.20 -11.92
C THR A 214 -11.86 9.16 -11.60
N LYS A 215 -12.71 8.90 -12.60
CA LYS A 215 -14.16 8.73 -12.50
C LYS A 215 -14.60 7.31 -12.18
N LEU A 216 -13.67 6.36 -11.99
CA LEU A 216 -13.97 4.96 -11.74
C LEU A 216 -14.71 4.79 -10.41
N GLU A 217 -15.91 4.22 -10.47
CA GLU A 217 -16.81 3.92 -9.36
C GLU A 217 -16.74 2.43 -8.97
N LYS A 218 -16.55 1.55 -9.96
CA LYS A 218 -16.45 0.10 -9.76
C LYS A 218 -15.31 -0.51 -10.57
N LEU A 219 -14.50 -1.31 -9.91
CA LEU A 219 -13.36 -2.01 -10.50
C LEU A 219 -13.38 -3.49 -10.16
N LYS A 220 -13.42 -4.34 -11.18
CA LYS A 220 -13.29 -5.79 -11.05
C LYS A 220 -12.09 -6.29 -11.84
N ILE A 221 -11.11 -6.82 -11.12
CA ILE A 221 -9.83 -7.34 -11.65
C ILE A 221 -9.57 -8.79 -11.17
N TYR A 222 -10.60 -9.47 -10.69
CA TYR A 222 -10.48 -10.80 -10.10
C TYR A 222 -9.91 -11.84 -11.08
N THR A 223 -9.28 -12.89 -10.58
CA THR A 223 -8.74 -14.01 -11.39
C THR A 223 -7.81 -13.51 -12.52
N ASN A 224 -6.71 -12.87 -12.13
CA ASN A 224 -5.67 -12.34 -13.03
C ASN A 224 -4.27 -12.67 -12.44
N LYS A 225 -3.23 -11.88 -12.76
CA LYS A 225 -1.84 -12.07 -12.31
C LYS A 225 -1.28 -10.86 -11.57
N PHE A 226 -2.13 -9.97 -11.04
CA PHE A 226 -1.68 -8.75 -10.38
C PHE A 226 -0.85 -9.05 -9.14
N LYS A 227 0.30 -8.38 -9.02
CA LYS A 227 1.14 -8.40 -7.80
C LYS A 227 0.92 -7.19 -6.90
N ASN A 228 0.50 -6.08 -7.49
CA ASN A 228 0.19 -4.84 -6.79
C ASN A 228 -0.93 -4.13 -7.54
N ILE A 229 -1.69 -3.30 -6.83
CA ILE A 229 -2.66 -2.41 -7.45
C ILE A 229 -2.66 -1.06 -6.73
N ASP A 230 -2.64 0.03 -7.52
CA ASP A 230 -2.76 1.39 -7.02
C ASP A 230 -4.05 2.01 -7.54
N VAL A 231 -5.00 2.23 -6.63
CA VAL A 231 -6.28 2.88 -6.92
C VAL A 231 -6.39 4.26 -6.25
N SER A 232 -5.28 4.81 -5.76
CA SER A 232 -5.30 6.04 -4.96
C SER A 232 -5.64 7.32 -5.74
N ASN A 233 -5.73 7.24 -7.08
CA ASN A 233 -6.23 8.32 -7.93
C ASN A 233 -7.74 8.19 -8.25
N ASN A 234 -8.36 7.04 -7.94
CA ASN A 234 -9.76 6.75 -8.24
C ASN A 234 -10.65 7.18 -7.04
N LEU A 235 -10.80 8.49 -6.86
CA LEU A 235 -11.46 9.09 -5.68
C LEU A 235 -12.95 8.72 -5.57
N GLU A 236 -13.56 8.36 -6.69
CA GLU A 236 -14.95 7.94 -6.79
C GLU A 236 -15.17 6.44 -6.53
N LEU A 237 -14.09 5.66 -6.33
CA LEU A 237 -14.16 4.20 -6.23
C LEU A 237 -14.95 3.77 -5.00
N GLY A 238 -16.05 3.07 -5.24
CA GLY A 238 -16.95 2.50 -4.23
C GLY A 238 -16.80 0.98 -4.07
N GLU A 239 -16.47 0.28 -5.15
CA GLU A 239 -16.40 -1.19 -5.19
C GLU A 239 -15.08 -1.65 -5.83
N LEU A 240 -14.32 -2.48 -5.10
CA LEU A 240 -13.11 -3.12 -5.59
C LEU A 240 -13.18 -4.64 -5.37
N GLU A 241 -13.21 -5.39 -6.48
CA GLU A 241 -13.08 -6.84 -6.52
C GLU A 241 -11.73 -7.22 -7.14
N CYS A 242 -10.82 -7.73 -6.31
CA CYS A 242 -9.46 -8.10 -6.72
C CYS A 242 -9.03 -9.48 -6.21
N GLN A 243 -10.01 -10.33 -5.91
CA GLN A 243 -9.79 -11.69 -5.45
C GLN A 243 -9.07 -12.56 -6.50
N GLU A 244 -8.45 -13.64 -6.05
CA GLU A 244 -7.77 -14.64 -6.91
C GLU A 244 -6.66 -14.03 -7.79
N ASN A 245 -5.74 -13.32 -7.16
CA ASN A 245 -4.56 -12.75 -7.80
C ASN A 245 -3.28 -13.13 -7.05
N LEU A 246 -2.19 -12.40 -7.27
CA LEU A 246 -0.92 -12.56 -6.58
C LEU A 246 -0.58 -11.31 -5.74
N ILE A 247 -1.60 -10.55 -5.30
CA ILE A 247 -1.42 -9.20 -4.76
C ILE A 247 -0.71 -9.25 -3.40
N GLU A 248 0.37 -8.50 -3.29
CA GLU A 248 1.14 -8.29 -2.06
C GLU A 248 0.88 -6.89 -1.47
N ASN A 249 0.41 -5.93 -2.28
CA ASN A 249 0.09 -4.58 -1.85
C ASN A 249 -1.10 -3.97 -2.62
N ILE A 250 -1.99 -3.30 -1.88
CA ILE A 250 -3.08 -2.47 -2.41
C ILE A 250 -2.90 -1.06 -1.83
N ASN A 251 -2.82 -0.04 -2.68
CA ASN A 251 -2.81 1.35 -2.23
C ASN A 251 -4.23 1.94 -2.24
N LEU A 252 -4.86 1.99 -1.05
CA LEU A 252 -6.23 2.48 -0.80
C LEU A 252 -6.30 3.88 -0.17
N LYS A 253 -5.16 4.58 -0.06
CA LYS A 253 -4.98 5.74 0.84
C LYS A 253 -6.00 6.87 0.68
N ASN A 254 -6.60 7.02 -0.51
CA ASN A 254 -7.50 8.12 -0.86
C ASN A 254 -8.95 7.66 -1.14
N ASN A 255 -9.24 6.36 -1.07
CA ASN A 255 -10.52 5.79 -1.51
C ASN A 255 -11.58 5.86 -0.40
N LYS A 256 -11.97 7.08 -0.02
CA LYS A 256 -12.91 7.33 1.08
C LYS A 256 -14.35 6.87 0.82
N LYS A 257 -14.73 6.71 -0.46
CA LYS A 257 -16.06 6.26 -0.89
C LYS A 257 -16.17 4.73 -0.97
N LEU A 258 -15.09 4.00 -0.73
CA LEU A 258 -15.05 2.54 -0.82
C LEU A 258 -16.00 1.92 0.22
N TYR A 259 -17.06 1.27 -0.26
CA TYR A 259 -18.05 0.57 0.56
C TYR A 259 -17.89 -0.96 0.50
N TYR A 260 -17.26 -1.48 -0.56
CA TYR A 260 -17.04 -2.91 -0.78
C TYR A 260 -15.61 -3.19 -1.22
N LEU A 261 -14.94 -4.12 -0.52
CA LEU A 261 -13.63 -4.63 -0.88
C LEU A 261 -13.60 -6.16 -0.75
N ASP A 262 -13.37 -6.84 -1.88
CA ASP A 262 -12.91 -8.24 -1.88
C ASP A 262 -11.46 -8.31 -2.37
N CYS A 263 -10.58 -8.74 -1.47
CA CYS A 263 -9.17 -9.00 -1.74
C CYS A 263 -8.77 -10.43 -1.36
N SER A 264 -9.73 -11.34 -1.34
CA SER A 264 -9.54 -12.74 -0.95
C SER A 264 -8.61 -13.49 -1.92
N ASN A 265 -7.96 -14.56 -1.46
CA ASN A 265 -7.10 -15.42 -2.28
C ASN A 265 -5.98 -14.62 -2.98
N ASN A 266 -5.14 -14.00 -2.16
CA ASN A 266 -4.00 -13.18 -2.55
C ASN A 266 -2.79 -13.48 -1.64
N LYS A 267 -1.78 -12.60 -1.63
CA LYS A 267 -0.55 -12.74 -0.83
C LYS A 267 -0.38 -11.57 0.17
N LEU A 268 -1.49 -10.95 0.58
CA LEU A 268 -1.45 -9.78 1.45
C LEU A 268 -1.01 -10.17 2.85
N LYS A 269 -0.03 -9.44 3.38
CA LYS A 269 0.42 -9.54 4.79
C LYS A 269 -0.10 -8.41 5.66
N SER A 270 -0.44 -7.29 5.04
CA SER A 270 -0.92 -6.07 5.68
C SER A 270 -1.75 -5.28 4.69
N LEU A 271 -2.71 -4.51 5.21
CA LEU A 271 -3.57 -3.64 4.42
C LEU A 271 -3.85 -2.38 5.25
N ASP A 272 -3.55 -1.21 4.70
CA ASP A 272 -3.86 0.07 5.34
C ASP A 272 -5.30 0.46 5.02
N LEU A 273 -6.11 0.55 6.07
CA LEU A 273 -7.54 0.85 6.02
C LEU A 273 -7.89 2.16 6.75
N GLY A 274 -6.87 2.94 7.14
CA GLY A 274 -7.05 4.12 8.01
C GLY A 274 -7.97 5.20 7.42
N ASN A 275 -8.09 5.26 6.09
CA ASN A 275 -8.90 6.25 5.37
C ASN A 275 -10.18 5.66 4.74
N ASN A 276 -10.54 4.41 5.03
CA ASN A 276 -11.65 3.71 4.40
C ASN A 276 -12.85 3.52 5.34
N GLY A 277 -13.12 4.48 6.23
CA GLY A 277 -14.15 4.36 7.28
C GLY A 277 -15.59 4.09 6.79
N GLY A 278 -15.87 4.34 5.51
CA GLY A 278 -17.15 4.02 4.85
C GLY A 278 -17.30 2.54 4.41
N LEU A 279 -16.29 1.70 4.63
CA LEU A 279 -16.32 0.30 4.19
C LEU A 279 -17.38 -0.49 4.96
N MET A 280 -18.33 -1.07 4.23
CA MET A 280 -19.42 -1.89 4.78
C MET A 280 -19.10 -3.37 4.69
N THR A 281 -18.44 -3.81 3.62
CA THR A 281 -18.04 -5.20 3.40
C THR A 281 -16.54 -5.32 3.14
N LEU A 282 -15.87 -6.14 3.93
CA LEU A 282 -14.46 -6.48 3.79
C LEU A 282 -14.27 -8.00 3.73
N LEU A 283 -13.81 -8.50 2.58
CA LEU A 283 -13.48 -9.91 2.37
C LEU A 283 -11.97 -10.02 2.14
N THR A 284 -11.31 -10.77 3.03
CA THR A 284 -9.83 -10.88 3.13
C THR A 284 -9.38 -12.34 3.23
N SER A 285 -10.28 -13.27 2.91
CA SER A 285 -10.06 -14.72 3.05
C SER A 285 -8.80 -15.18 2.32
N LYS A 286 -8.12 -16.23 2.79
CA LYS A 286 -7.00 -16.87 2.07
C LYS A 286 -5.89 -15.87 1.70
N ASN A 287 -5.37 -15.18 2.71
CA ASN A 287 -4.24 -14.27 2.60
C ASN A 287 -3.16 -14.68 3.62
N GLN A 288 -2.23 -13.78 3.93
CA GLN A 288 -1.14 -13.98 4.89
C GLN A 288 -1.20 -12.96 6.05
N PHE A 289 -2.40 -12.48 6.41
CA PHE A 289 -2.56 -11.48 7.45
C PHE A 289 -2.18 -12.05 8.81
N GLU A 290 -1.12 -11.51 9.41
CA GLU A 290 -0.74 -11.75 10.81
C GLU A 290 -1.43 -10.78 11.76
N ASN A 291 -1.81 -9.60 11.25
CA ASN A 291 -2.66 -8.63 11.90
C ASN A 291 -3.44 -7.85 10.85
N ILE A 292 -4.59 -7.32 11.24
CA ILE A 292 -5.36 -6.39 10.43
C ILE A 292 -6.08 -5.41 11.37
N ASP A 293 -5.82 -4.12 11.18
CA ASP A 293 -6.48 -3.07 11.94
C ASP A 293 -7.74 -2.62 11.20
N ILE A 294 -8.89 -2.88 11.81
CA ILE A 294 -10.21 -2.52 11.32
C ILE A 294 -10.88 -1.45 12.19
N SER A 295 -10.16 -0.86 13.14
CA SER A 295 -10.72 0.06 14.12
C SER A 295 -11.30 1.35 13.52
N SER A 296 -10.82 1.75 12.34
CA SER A 296 -11.34 2.90 11.58
C SER A 296 -12.66 2.61 10.87
N LEU A 297 -13.07 1.35 10.72
CA LEU A 297 -14.19 0.93 9.88
C LEU A 297 -15.52 0.92 10.66
N THR A 298 -16.01 2.10 11.02
CA THR A 298 -17.22 2.25 11.86
C THR A 298 -18.50 1.78 11.18
N GLU A 299 -18.52 1.76 9.84
CA GLU A 299 -19.66 1.35 9.02
C GLU A 299 -19.64 -0.16 8.66
N LEU A 300 -18.63 -0.91 9.11
CA LEU A 300 -18.42 -2.30 8.74
C LEU A 300 -19.55 -3.21 9.26
N THR A 301 -20.27 -3.86 8.36
CA THR A 301 -21.34 -4.82 8.66
C THR A 301 -20.93 -6.26 8.41
N THR A 302 -20.06 -6.48 7.41
CA THR A 302 -19.58 -7.80 7.00
C THR A 302 -18.06 -7.84 6.98
N PHE A 303 -17.47 -8.75 7.78
CA PHE A 303 -16.03 -9.00 7.76
C PHE A 303 -15.71 -10.50 7.71
N HIS A 304 -15.21 -10.94 6.56
CA HIS A 304 -14.76 -12.32 6.37
C HIS A 304 -13.24 -12.35 6.21
N CYS A 305 -12.56 -13.07 7.09
CA CYS A 305 -11.11 -13.22 7.10
C CYS A 305 -10.60 -14.67 7.31
N PRO A 306 -11.31 -15.73 6.89
CA PRO A 306 -10.84 -17.09 7.10
C PRO A 306 -9.51 -17.39 6.39
N ASP A 307 -8.83 -18.45 6.81
CA ASP A 307 -7.61 -18.95 6.18
C ASP A 307 -6.50 -17.86 6.11
N ASN A 308 -6.21 -17.23 7.25
CA ASN A 308 -5.14 -16.26 7.44
C ASN A 308 -4.20 -16.70 8.59
N ASN A 309 -3.29 -15.81 8.99
CA ASN A 309 -2.30 -16.05 10.05
C ASN A 309 -2.59 -15.22 11.32
N LEU A 310 -3.85 -14.82 11.55
CA LEU A 310 -4.19 -13.92 12.67
C LEU A 310 -4.04 -14.64 14.01
N THR A 311 -3.33 -14.02 14.95
CA THR A 311 -3.23 -14.49 16.34
C THR A 311 -4.19 -13.77 17.27
N SER A 312 -4.62 -12.58 16.88
CA SER A 312 -5.55 -11.72 17.61
C SER A 312 -6.29 -10.80 16.64
N LEU A 313 -7.46 -10.33 17.08
CA LEU A 313 -8.28 -9.35 16.36
C LEU A 313 -9.10 -8.55 17.37
N ASN A 314 -9.31 -7.26 17.11
CA ASN A 314 -10.19 -6.40 17.88
C ASN A 314 -11.35 -5.91 17.01
N THR A 315 -12.59 -6.28 17.37
CA THR A 315 -13.82 -5.86 16.68
C THR A 315 -14.66 -4.89 17.53
N SER A 316 -14.18 -4.50 18.71
CA SER A 316 -14.95 -3.64 19.64
C SER A 316 -15.24 -2.23 19.11
N LYS A 317 -14.53 -1.78 18.08
CA LYS A 317 -14.72 -0.48 17.41
C LYS A 317 -15.60 -0.56 16.17
N ASN A 318 -16.21 -1.72 15.90
CA ASN A 318 -17.08 -1.97 14.74
C ASN A 318 -18.52 -2.26 15.21
N PRO A 319 -19.28 -1.27 15.73
CA PRO A 319 -20.57 -1.50 16.38
C PRO A 319 -21.66 -2.04 15.45
N ARG A 320 -21.46 -1.94 14.13
CA ARG A 320 -22.41 -2.42 13.12
C ARG A 320 -22.10 -3.82 12.58
N LEU A 321 -21.06 -4.47 13.06
CA LEU A 321 -20.63 -5.78 12.57
C LEU A 321 -21.65 -6.85 12.96
N THR A 322 -22.36 -7.38 11.96
CA THR A 322 -23.40 -8.42 12.15
C THR A 322 -23.04 -9.73 11.47
N SER A 323 -22.20 -9.70 10.43
CA SER A 323 -21.72 -10.87 9.71
C SER A 323 -20.21 -11.00 9.85
N PHE A 324 -19.75 -11.96 10.66
CA PHE A 324 -18.33 -12.22 10.86
C PHE A 324 -18.00 -13.68 10.58
N TYR A 325 -16.92 -13.90 9.82
CA TYR A 325 -16.39 -15.24 9.57
C TYR A 325 -14.86 -15.21 9.59
N GLY A 326 -14.24 -15.79 10.62
CA GLY A 326 -12.79 -15.74 10.84
C GLY A 326 -12.14 -17.09 11.11
N LEU A 327 -12.68 -18.19 10.57
CA LEU A 327 -12.19 -19.55 10.86
C LEU A 327 -10.80 -19.84 10.27
N ASN A 328 -10.19 -20.95 10.69
CA ASN A 328 -8.94 -21.48 10.13
C ASN A 328 -7.74 -20.52 10.19
N GLN A 329 -7.57 -19.79 11.29
CA GLN A 329 -6.35 -19.02 11.48
C GLN A 329 -5.20 -19.95 11.86
N VAL A 330 -4.12 -19.92 11.11
CA VAL A 330 -2.96 -20.80 11.32
C VAL A 330 -1.70 -19.97 11.46
N TYR A 331 -1.01 -20.08 12.59
CA TYR A 331 0.25 -19.36 12.84
C TYR A 331 1.35 -20.33 13.26
N ASP A 332 2.56 -20.17 12.74
CA ASP A 332 3.68 -21.03 13.10
C ASP A 332 4.42 -20.44 14.31
N ILE A 333 4.63 -21.26 15.35
CA ILE A 333 5.48 -20.90 16.49
C ILE A 333 6.67 -21.86 16.59
N SER A 334 7.82 -21.31 16.99
CA SER A 334 8.98 -22.09 17.40
C SER A 334 9.12 -22.02 18.91
N ILE A 335 9.05 -23.18 19.59
CA ILE A 335 9.16 -23.29 21.04
C ILE A 335 10.57 -23.70 21.46
N ASN A 336 11.00 -23.19 22.60
CA ASN A 336 12.30 -23.51 23.19
C ASN A 336 12.34 -25.01 23.60
N SER A 337 13.34 -25.74 23.10
CA SER A 337 13.49 -27.19 23.32
C SER A 337 13.68 -27.59 24.79
N ASN A 338 14.19 -26.70 25.64
CA ASN A 338 14.51 -27.01 27.04
C ASN A 338 13.29 -26.88 27.96
N ASN A 339 12.32 -26.02 27.61
CA ASN A 339 11.17 -25.73 28.49
C ASN A 339 9.82 -25.70 27.77
N ASN A 340 9.78 -26.09 26.49
CA ASN A 340 8.60 -26.10 25.61
C ASN A 340 7.81 -24.79 25.61
N SER A 341 8.46 -23.64 25.81
CA SER A 341 7.77 -22.37 25.90
C SER A 341 7.96 -21.48 24.67
N PHE A 342 6.92 -20.70 24.38
CA PHE A 342 6.92 -19.57 23.44
C PHE A 342 6.58 -18.29 24.21
N ASP A 343 7.22 -17.18 23.89
CA ASP A 343 6.92 -15.87 24.48
C ASP A 343 5.71 -15.24 23.76
N VAL A 344 4.58 -15.13 24.45
CA VAL A 344 3.34 -14.61 23.83
C VAL A 344 3.42 -13.14 23.44
N THR A 345 4.40 -12.39 23.96
CA THR A 345 4.63 -11.00 23.54
C THR A 345 5.17 -10.89 22.11
N LYS A 346 5.62 -12.01 21.54
CA LYS A 346 6.04 -12.10 20.14
C LYS A 346 4.88 -12.33 19.17
N PHE A 347 3.66 -12.58 19.65
CA PHE A 347 2.51 -12.67 18.76
C PHE A 347 2.21 -11.31 18.11
N PRO A 348 1.82 -11.29 16.84
CA PRO A 348 1.38 -10.08 16.16
C PRO A 348 0.03 -9.56 16.70
N GLY A 349 -0.34 -8.34 16.30
CA GLY A 349 -1.71 -7.84 16.43
C GLY A 349 -2.18 -7.44 17.84
N ASN A 350 -1.29 -6.91 18.70
CA ASN A 350 -1.61 -6.53 20.08
C ASN A 350 -2.29 -7.68 20.85
N PHE A 351 -1.68 -8.86 20.81
CA PHE A 351 -2.21 -10.07 21.43
C PHE A 351 -2.46 -9.88 22.93
N ASP A 352 -3.70 -10.09 23.35
CA ASP A 352 -4.13 -10.00 24.73
C ASP A 352 -4.48 -11.41 25.25
N LYS A 353 -3.60 -11.92 26.11
CA LYS A 353 -3.75 -13.25 26.72
C LYS A 353 -5.04 -13.41 27.53
N THR A 354 -5.65 -12.33 28.01
CA THR A 354 -6.91 -12.40 28.78
C THR A 354 -8.11 -12.73 27.90
N LYS A 355 -7.99 -12.54 26.59
CA LYS A 355 -9.04 -12.85 25.59
C LYS A 355 -8.97 -14.30 25.07
N VAL A 356 -7.96 -15.05 25.49
CA VAL A 356 -7.78 -16.45 25.12
C VAL A 356 -8.74 -17.33 25.91
N GLN A 357 -9.52 -18.14 25.19
CA GLN A 357 -10.48 -19.09 25.73
C GLN A 357 -10.22 -20.47 25.14
N ASN A 358 -10.66 -21.52 25.85
CA ASN A 358 -10.60 -22.90 25.36
C ASN A 358 -9.21 -23.31 24.82
N LEU A 359 -8.14 -22.84 25.48
CA LEU A 359 -6.76 -23.17 25.14
C LEU A 359 -6.52 -24.67 25.35
N LYS A 360 -6.08 -25.36 24.30
CA LYS A 360 -5.75 -26.79 24.31
C LYS A 360 -4.28 -27.01 24.01
N SER A 361 -3.70 -28.06 24.61
CA SER A 361 -2.30 -28.48 24.42
C SER A 361 -1.23 -27.47 24.89
N ALA A 362 -1.62 -26.45 25.65
CA ALA A 362 -0.70 -25.51 26.28
C ALA A 362 -1.35 -24.83 27.50
N VAL A 363 -0.54 -24.17 28.31
CA VAL A 363 -0.98 -23.26 29.38
C VAL A 363 -0.23 -21.93 29.27
N ILE A 364 -0.91 -20.81 29.51
CA ILE A 364 -0.24 -19.49 29.60
C ILE A 364 0.10 -19.20 31.07
N LYS A 365 1.39 -19.00 31.36
CA LYS A 365 1.89 -18.57 32.68
C LYS A 365 2.76 -17.33 32.50
N GLY A 366 2.33 -16.19 33.08
CA GLY A 366 3.01 -14.92 32.85
C GLY A 366 2.95 -14.54 31.36
N ASN A 367 4.11 -14.40 30.72
CA ASN A 367 4.25 -14.13 29.29
C ASN A 367 4.66 -15.36 28.48
N LYS A 368 4.58 -16.56 29.06
CA LYS A 368 4.98 -17.81 28.40
C LYS A 368 3.77 -18.67 28.09
N LEU A 369 3.64 -19.06 26.83
CA LEU A 369 2.82 -20.18 26.38
C LEU A 369 3.65 -21.45 26.54
N ILE A 370 3.37 -22.25 27.57
CA ILE A 370 4.06 -23.51 27.84
C ILE A 370 3.27 -24.62 27.13
N VAL A 371 3.88 -25.18 26.09
CA VAL A 371 3.27 -26.20 25.24
C VAL A 371 3.46 -27.59 25.85
N ASN A 372 2.42 -28.41 25.80
CA ASN A 372 2.47 -29.79 26.28
C ASN A 372 3.54 -30.58 25.51
N LYS A 373 4.25 -31.48 26.19
CA LYS A 373 5.29 -32.31 25.58
C LYS A 373 4.74 -33.05 24.35
N ASN A 374 5.48 -32.99 23.24
CA ASN A 374 5.14 -33.61 21.95
C ASN A 374 3.92 -33.02 21.22
N ALA A 375 3.28 -31.96 21.73
CA ALA A 375 2.17 -31.33 21.01
C ALA A 375 2.69 -30.65 19.73
N LYS A 376 2.15 -31.07 18.58
CA LYS A 376 2.45 -30.47 17.27
C LYS A 376 1.56 -29.26 16.96
N LYS A 377 0.46 -29.13 17.70
CA LYS A 377 -0.53 -28.05 17.54
C LYS A 377 -1.03 -27.58 18.89
N VAL A 378 -1.24 -26.28 19.01
CA VAL A 378 -1.96 -25.62 20.10
C VAL A 378 -3.17 -24.93 19.49
N THR A 379 -4.33 -24.98 20.14
CA THR A 379 -5.52 -24.29 19.64
C THR A 379 -6.15 -23.45 20.73
N TYR A 380 -6.69 -22.29 20.37
CA TYR A 380 -7.49 -21.47 21.26
C TYR A 380 -8.59 -20.73 20.51
N GLU A 381 -9.63 -20.34 21.23
CA GLU A 381 -10.59 -19.33 20.79
C GLU A 381 -10.13 -17.96 21.28
N TYR A 382 -10.15 -16.97 20.40
CA TYR A 382 -9.84 -15.58 20.75
C TYR A 382 -11.12 -14.75 20.77
N LYS A 383 -11.46 -14.17 21.92
CA LYS A 383 -12.62 -13.29 22.10
C LYS A 383 -12.29 -11.90 21.56
N THR A 384 -12.82 -11.53 20.38
CA THR A 384 -12.54 -10.23 19.73
C THR A 384 -13.43 -9.10 20.27
N SER A 385 -14.65 -9.45 20.69
CA SER A 385 -15.66 -8.62 21.36
C SER A 385 -16.59 -9.52 22.18
N ASP A 386 -17.66 -8.99 22.75
CA ASP A 386 -18.64 -9.79 23.51
C ASP A 386 -19.40 -10.81 22.66
N TYR A 387 -19.51 -10.56 21.36
CA TYR A 387 -20.32 -11.38 20.45
C TYR A 387 -19.49 -12.13 19.41
N VAL A 388 -18.22 -11.74 19.20
CA VAL A 388 -17.40 -12.25 18.11
C VAL A 388 -16.15 -12.93 18.64
N LYS A 389 -15.97 -14.20 18.23
CA LYS A 389 -14.80 -15.02 18.53
C LYS A 389 -14.34 -15.79 17.29
N PHE A 390 -13.06 -16.17 17.26
CA PHE A 390 -12.53 -17.04 16.21
C PHE A 390 -11.50 -18.02 16.74
N ASN A 391 -11.29 -19.10 15.99
CA ASN A 391 -10.35 -20.17 16.33
C ASN A 391 -8.98 -19.91 15.73
N VAL A 392 -7.95 -20.08 16.55
CA VAL A 392 -6.54 -20.05 16.14
C VAL A 392 -5.92 -21.42 16.36
N THR A 393 -5.17 -21.88 15.37
CA THR A 393 -4.29 -23.04 15.45
C THR A 393 -2.85 -22.58 15.32
N LEU A 394 -2.05 -22.87 16.34
CA LEU A 394 -0.61 -22.66 16.31
C LEU A 394 0.06 -23.97 15.89
N ASN A 395 0.81 -23.98 14.80
CA ASN A 395 1.69 -25.09 14.48
C ASN A 395 2.97 -24.96 15.29
N VAL A 396 3.31 -26.02 16.02
CA VAL A 396 4.44 -26.02 16.96
C VAL A 396 5.63 -26.70 16.32
N LYS A 397 6.75 -25.97 16.23
CA LYS A 397 8.06 -26.50 15.84
C LYS A 397 9.02 -26.37 17.03
N LEU A 398 9.88 -27.37 17.23
CA LEU A 398 11.00 -27.25 18.18
C LEU A 398 12.08 -26.39 17.54
N SER A 399 12.62 -25.41 18.25
CA SER A 399 13.79 -24.68 17.77
C SER A 399 15.05 -25.54 17.91
N ASP A 400 15.65 -25.98 16.80
CA ASP A 400 16.93 -26.72 16.80
C ASP A 400 18.12 -25.87 17.29
N LYS A 401 17.90 -24.57 17.45
CA LYS A 401 18.86 -23.63 18.01
C LYS A 401 18.25 -23.06 19.28
N PRO A 402 18.86 -23.26 20.47
CA PRO A 402 18.44 -22.50 21.63
C PRO A 402 18.49 -21.02 21.25
N GLU A 403 17.43 -20.29 21.59
CA GLU A 403 17.36 -18.85 21.43
C GLU A 403 18.65 -18.27 22.02
N LYS A 404 19.60 -17.89 21.16
CA LYS A 404 20.76 -17.10 21.58
C LYS A 404 20.17 -15.74 21.88
N VAL A 405 19.67 -15.57 23.10
CA VAL A 405 19.37 -14.26 23.64
C VAL A 405 20.67 -13.48 23.52
N ASP A 406 20.69 -12.58 22.55
CA ASP A 406 21.79 -11.65 22.42
C ASP A 406 21.77 -10.77 23.66
N LYS A 407 22.62 -11.08 24.65
CA LYS A 407 22.74 -10.29 25.88
C LYS A 407 23.09 -8.81 25.61
N ASN A 408 23.54 -8.50 24.39
CA ASN A 408 23.86 -7.15 23.95
C ASN A 408 22.73 -6.48 23.15
N ARG A 409 21.55 -7.11 23.00
CA ARG A 409 20.35 -6.48 22.42
C ARG A 409 19.46 -5.87 23.50
N ILE A 410 18.91 -4.70 23.21
CA ILE A 410 17.93 -3.98 24.03
C ILE A 410 16.71 -3.76 23.14
N ALA A 411 15.63 -4.47 23.41
CA ALA A 411 14.42 -4.40 22.60
C ALA A 411 13.18 -4.75 23.44
N GLY A 412 12.08 -4.06 23.17
CA GLY A 412 10.75 -4.40 23.65
C GLY A 412 9.83 -4.87 22.54
N SER A 413 8.56 -5.14 22.87
CA SER A 413 7.51 -5.55 21.92
C SER A 413 7.20 -4.47 20.87
N ASP A 414 7.47 -3.21 21.20
CA ASP A 414 7.26 -2.05 20.36
C ASP A 414 8.30 -0.95 20.71
N ARG A 415 8.17 0.24 20.11
CA ARG A 415 9.09 1.37 20.33
C ARG A 415 9.01 1.95 21.75
N ILE A 416 7.83 1.94 22.37
CA ILE A 416 7.61 2.44 23.74
C ILE A 416 8.32 1.48 24.71
N ALA A 417 8.08 0.18 24.55
CA ALA A 417 8.77 -0.85 25.33
C ALA A 417 10.28 -0.79 25.13
N THR A 418 10.78 -0.57 23.91
CA THR A 418 12.23 -0.43 23.67
C THR A 418 12.82 0.79 24.39
N ALA A 419 12.14 1.93 24.39
CA ALA A 419 12.56 3.11 25.17
C ALA A 419 12.66 2.82 26.67
N ILE A 420 11.68 2.09 27.21
CA ILE A 420 11.65 1.65 28.60
C ILE A 420 12.81 0.70 28.90
N GLU A 421 13.12 -0.26 28.02
CA GLU A 421 14.24 -1.18 28.23
C GLU A 421 15.60 -0.48 28.15
N VAL A 422 15.75 0.55 27.30
CA VAL A 422 16.93 1.45 27.33
C VAL A 422 17.00 2.19 28.67
N SER A 423 15.88 2.72 29.15
CA SER A 423 15.81 3.39 30.45
C SER A 423 16.24 2.48 31.60
N LYS A 424 15.62 1.31 31.74
CA LYS A 424 15.95 0.32 32.79
C LYS A 424 17.41 -0.10 32.78
N LYS A 425 18.02 -0.25 31.60
CA LYS A 425 19.40 -0.72 31.48
C LYS A 425 20.43 0.34 31.89
N TYR A 426 20.16 1.61 31.60
CA TYR A 426 21.16 2.67 31.75
C TYR A 426 20.85 3.68 32.87
N TYR A 427 19.61 3.71 33.38
CA TYR A 427 19.17 4.65 34.40
C TYR A 427 18.56 3.89 35.59
N LYS A 428 19.33 3.79 36.68
CA LYS A 428 18.81 3.23 37.94
C LYS A 428 17.74 4.16 38.52
N THR A 429 18.03 5.45 38.54
CA THR A 429 17.14 6.56 38.92
C THR A 429 17.40 7.73 37.97
N ALA A 430 16.46 8.65 37.84
CA ALA A 430 16.65 9.91 37.13
C ALA A 430 15.78 11.00 37.75
N ASP A 431 16.37 12.14 38.10
CA ASP A 431 15.60 13.28 38.63
C ASP A 431 14.72 13.92 37.55
N THR A 432 15.07 13.75 36.26
CA THR A 432 14.36 14.34 35.12
C THR A 432 14.07 13.29 34.05
N VAL A 433 12.92 13.39 33.40
CA VAL A 433 12.57 12.59 32.21
C VAL A 433 12.15 13.51 31.07
N ILE A 434 12.53 13.15 29.84
CA ILE A 434 12.04 13.82 28.63
C ILE A 434 10.99 12.94 27.95
N ILE A 435 9.80 13.50 27.73
CA ILE A 435 8.69 12.86 27.04
C ILE A 435 8.63 13.36 25.61
N ALA A 436 8.63 12.41 24.67
CA ALA A 436 8.62 12.66 23.24
C ALA A 436 7.57 11.81 22.53
N ARG A 437 7.06 12.30 21.39
CA ARG A 437 6.11 11.56 20.56
C ARG A 437 6.82 10.38 19.89
N GLY A 438 6.23 9.18 19.98
CA GLY A 438 6.82 7.94 19.51
C GLY A 438 6.60 7.65 18.03
N ASP A 439 5.44 8.01 17.48
CA ASP A 439 5.00 7.74 16.10
C ASP A 439 5.43 8.82 15.09
N MET A 440 5.78 10.02 15.55
CA MET A 440 6.25 11.13 14.72
C MET A 440 7.51 11.79 15.30
N TYR A 441 8.51 12.05 14.46
CA TYR A 441 9.86 12.48 14.85
C TYR A 441 10.21 13.98 14.84
N PRO A 442 9.43 14.91 14.25
CA PRO A 442 9.98 16.20 13.85
C PRO A 442 10.42 17.08 15.03
N ASP A 443 9.77 16.92 16.18
CA ASP A 443 10.00 17.77 17.35
C ASP A 443 11.06 17.18 18.29
N SER A 444 11.21 15.84 18.33
CA SER A 444 12.00 15.14 19.34
C SER A 444 13.43 14.77 18.92
N LEU A 445 13.76 14.80 17.61
CA LEU A 445 15.11 14.46 17.11
C LEU A 445 16.25 15.30 17.70
N THR A 446 15.93 16.49 18.21
CA THR A 446 16.92 17.42 18.77
C THR A 446 17.04 17.32 20.29
N ALA A 447 16.24 16.48 20.94
CA ALA A 447 16.21 16.36 22.39
C ALA A 447 17.42 15.59 22.95
N SER A 448 18.12 14.79 22.15
CA SER A 448 19.17 13.89 22.65
C SER A 448 20.32 14.60 23.39
N PRO A 449 20.84 15.75 22.93
CA PRO A 449 21.88 16.46 23.67
C PRO A 449 21.39 17.04 24.98
N LEU A 450 20.14 17.54 25.02
CA LEU A 450 19.50 18.03 26.24
C LEU A 450 19.29 16.91 27.25
N ALA A 451 18.76 15.77 26.80
CA ALA A 451 18.59 14.57 27.61
C ALA A 451 19.93 14.14 28.25
N LYS A 452 21.02 14.11 27.48
CA LYS A 452 22.36 13.81 28.01
C LYS A 452 22.80 14.83 29.04
N ALA A 453 22.64 16.13 28.77
CA ALA A 453 23.04 17.19 29.68
C ALA A 453 22.30 17.12 31.03
N LEU A 454 21.03 16.73 31.01
CA LEU A 454 20.18 16.55 32.18
C LEU A 454 20.31 15.16 32.84
N LYS A 455 21.09 14.24 32.24
CA LYS A 455 21.15 12.82 32.64
C LYS A 455 19.75 12.17 32.69
N ALA A 456 18.89 12.54 31.74
CA ALA A 456 17.50 12.14 31.66
C ALA A 456 17.29 11.09 30.55
N PRO A 457 16.51 10.01 30.79
CA PRO A 457 16.05 9.15 29.72
C PRO A 457 15.01 9.87 28.85
N ILE A 458 14.92 9.46 27.58
CA ILE A 458 13.83 9.84 26.68
C ILE A 458 12.82 8.70 26.66
N LEU A 459 11.60 8.96 27.11
CA LEU A 459 10.47 8.02 27.00
C LEU A 459 9.50 8.47 25.91
N LEU A 460 8.79 7.51 25.33
CA LEU A 460 7.93 7.73 24.17
C LEU A 460 6.46 7.60 24.54
N THR A 461 5.62 8.49 23.99
CA THR A 461 4.17 8.49 24.17
C THR A 461 3.46 8.66 22.82
N GLN A 462 2.15 8.41 22.78
CA GLN A 462 1.31 8.77 21.64
C GLN A 462 0.86 10.23 21.76
N LYS A 463 0.14 10.73 20.75
CA LYS A 463 -0.33 12.13 20.76
C LYS A 463 -1.28 12.43 21.91
N ASP A 464 -2.20 11.53 22.17
CA ASP A 464 -3.40 11.71 22.98
C ASP A 464 -3.56 10.64 24.08
N GLU A 465 -2.58 9.75 24.21
CA GLU A 465 -2.59 8.66 25.18
C GLU A 465 -1.20 8.45 25.80
N LEU A 466 -1.14 8.44 27.13
CA LEU A 466 0.03 8.06 27.90
C LEU A 466 -0.07 6.58 28.30
N ASP A 467 0.78 5.75 27.72
CA ASP A 467 0.84 4.31 27.97
C ASP A 467 1.17 4.02 29.45
N ASP A 468 0.43 3.11 30.08
CA ASP A 468 0.64 2.71 31.48
C ASP A 468 2.07 2.26 31.76
N ARG A 469 2.74 1.61 30.79
CA ARG A 469 4.13 1.17 30.92
C ARG A 469 5.10 2.33 31.07
N VAL A 470 4.78 3.49 30.47
CA VAL A 470 5.58 4.71 30.59
C VAL A 470 5.38 5.32 31.97
N MET A 471 4.14 5.37 32.46
CA MET A 471 3.81 5.81 33.82
C MET A 471 4.54 4.98 34.88
N ASP A 472 4.57 3.66 34.72
CA ASP A 472 5.31 2.76 35.60
C ASP A 472 6.82 3.02 35.58
N GLU A 473 7.39 3.29 34.40
CA GLU A 473 8.81 3.58 34.27
C GLU A 473 9.19 4.95 34.87
N ILE A 474 8.36 5.97 34.73
CA ILE A 474 8.54 7.28 35.39
C ILE A 474 8.54 7.10 36.91
N ALA A 475 7.59 6.32 37.44
CA ALA A 475 7.52 6.00 38.86
C ALA A 475 8.77 5.23 39.33
N ARG A 476 9.23 4.23 38.57
CA ARG A 476 10.43 3.44 38.87
C ARG A 476 11.69 4.31 38.96
N LEU A 477 11.81 5.31 38.10
CA LEU A 477 12.97 6.21 38.04
C LEU A 477 13.03 7.19 39.22
N GLY A 478 11.91 7.44 39.91
CA GLY A 478 11.82 8.44 40.97
C GLY A 478 11.95 9.87 40.43
N VAL A 479 11.34 10.12 39.26
CA VAL A 479 11.38 11.42 38.56
C VAL A 479 10.83 12.53 39.44
N LYS A 480 11.44 13.71 39.34
CA LYS A 480 10.99 14.95 40.00
C LYS A 480 10.64 16.06 39.01
N ASN A 481 11.25 16.05 37.82
CA ASN A 481 10.97 17.03 36.78
C ASN A 481 10.58 16.31 35.47
N VAL A 482 9.49 16.71 34.85
CA VAL A 482 9.04 16.16 33.56
C VAL A 482 9.13 17.24 32.49
N ILE A 483 9.83 16.95 31.40
CA ILE A 483 9.96 17.84 30.25
C ILE A 483 9.24 17.23 29.05
N ILE A 484 8.30 17.96 28.46
CA ILE A 484 7.70 17.59 27.17
C ILE A 484 8.43 18.31 26.03
N VAL A 485 8.89 17.57 25.03
CA VAL A 485 9.44 18.15 23.80
C VAL A 485 8.43 18.02 22.66
N GLY A 486 7.90 19.15 22.21
CA GLY A 486 6.86 19.25 21.19
C GLY A 486 5.61 20.01 21.65
N GLY A 487 4.93 20.65 20.70
CA GLY A 487 3.70 21.39 20.98
C GLY A 487 2.50 20.47 21.23
N GLU A 488 1.33 21.06 21.52
CA GLU A 488 0.08 20.31 21.74
C GLU A 488 -0.38 19.48 20.52
N SER A 489 0.04 19.87 19.32
CA SER A 489 -0.18 19.08 18.09
C SER A 489 0.59 17.75 18.08
N SER A 490 1.68 17.68 18.85
CA SER A 490 2.53 16.51 19.03
C SER A 490 2.15 15.73 20.27
N ILE A 491 2.01 16.38 21.43
CA ILE A 491 1.59 15.74 22.69
C ILE A 491 0.56 16.66 23.33
N ASN A 492 -0.71 16.24 23.34
CA ASN A 492 -1.82 17.08 23.75
C ASN A 492 -1.88 17.32 25.27
N SER A 493 -2.82 18.16 25.70
CA SER A 493 -3.04 18.49 27.10
C SER A 493 -3.53 17.32 27.95
N THR A 494 -4.14 16.28 27.36
CA THR A 494 -4.55 15.06 28.08
C THR A 494 -3.33 14.30 28.60
N VAL A 495 -2.33 14.09 27.74
CA VAL A 495 -1.07 13.44 28.14
C VAL A 495 -0.33 14.26 29.18
N GLU A 496 -0.23 15.58 28.97
CA GLU A 496 0.40 16.52 29.92
C GLU A 496 -0.27 16.49 31.29
N SER A 497 -1.60 16.46 31.34
CA SER A 497 -2.36 16.40 32.60
C SER A 497 -2.08 15.13 33.40
N LEU A 498 -1.87 13.99 32.72
CA LEU A 498 -1.51 12.73 33.37
C LEU A 498 -0.08 12.73 33.93
N LEU A 499 0.80 13.59 33.41
CA LEU A 499 2.19 13.72 33.84
C LEU A 499 2.35 14.60 35.10
N TYR A 500 1.41 15.51 35.40
CA TYR A 500 1.51 16.44 36.54
C TYR A 500 1.82 15.77 37.87
N LYS A 501 1.24 14.59 38.13
CA LYS A 501 1.45 13.85 39.38
C LYS A 501 2.90 13.36 39.60
N TYR A 502 3.74 13.39 38.56
CA TYR A 502 5.14 12.98 38.62
C TYR A 502 6.11 14.16 38.70
N ASP A 503 5.63 15.38 38.48
CA ASP A 503 6.45 16.58 38.61
C ASP A 503 6.31 17.16 40.02
N LYS A 504 7.43 17.50 40.65
CA LYS A 504 7.48 17.98 42.04
C LYS A 504 6.72 19.29 42.24
N ASP A 505 6.68 20.15 41.22
CA ASP A 505 6.04 21.46 41.27
C ASP A 505 4.63 21.41 40.63
N HIS A 506 4.20 20.25 40.14
CA HIS A 506 2.98 20.07 39.34
C HIS A 506 2.93 21.01 38.13
N GLU A 507 4.10 21.37 37.59
CA GLU A 507 4.26 22.24 36.43
C GLU A 507 5.16 21.54 35.40
N ILE A 508 4.61 21.18 34.25
CA ILE A 508 5.35 20.47 33.21
C ILE A 508 6.09 21.48 32.33
N GLU A 509 7.42 21.35 32.23
CA GLU A 509 8.19 22.18 31.32
C GLU A 509 7.97 21.70 29.88
N ARG A 510 7.28 22.50 29.08
CA ARG A 510 7.06 22.22 27.65
C ARG A 510 7.99 23.03 26.76
N ILE A 511 8.86 22.34 26.03
CA ILE A 511 9.77 22.93 25.06
C ILE A 511 9.21 22.72 23.65
N ALA A 512 8.64 23.79 23.07
CA ALA A 512 7.95 23.74 21.79
C ALA A 512 8.05 25.05 21.00
N GLY A 513 7.89 24.95 19.69
CA GLY A 513 7.62 26.07 18.80
C GLY A 513 6.45 25.79 17.85
N LYS A 514 6.11 26.72 16.97
CA LYS A 514 4.97 26.55 16.02
C LYS A 514 5.21 25.44 14.99
N ASN A 515 6.47 25.05 14.81
CA ASN A 515 6.92 24.03 13.89
C ASN A 515 8.25 23.44 14.39
N ARG A 516 8.69 22.35 13.75
CA ARG A 516 9.92 21.62 14.10
C ARG A 516 11.20 22.46 14.15
N TYR A 517 11.28 23.51 13.34
CA TYR A 517 12.44 24.40 13.31
C TYR A 517 12.46 25.28 14.56
N GLU A 518 11.32 25.86 14.92
CA GLU A 518 11.17 26.63 16.15
C GLU A 518 11.34 25.75 17.40
N THR A 519 10.81 24.53 17.40
CA THR A 519 11.04 23.57 18.49
C THR A 519 12.53 23.25 18.62
N SER A 520 13.25 22.98 17.52
CA SER A 520 14.70 22.74 17.58
C SER A 520 15.48 23.96 18.09
N ALA A 521 15.04 25.18 17.78
CA ALA A 521 15.63 26.41 18.32
C ALA A 521 15.40 26.54 19.83
N ALA A 522 14.20 26.19 20.32
CA ALA A 522 13.86 26.19 21.74
C ALA A 522 14.67 25.15 22.52
N VAL A 523 14.76 23.92 22.01
CA VAL A 523 15.59 22.85 22.60
C VAL A 523 17.06 23.25 22.62
N ALA A 524 17.57 23.87 21.54
CA ALA A 524 18.94 24.37 21.49
C ALA A 524 19.21 25.45 22.53
N THR A 525 18.26 26.38 22.74
CA THR A 525 18.36 27.44 23.74
C THR A 525 18.43 26.84 25.15
N LYS A 526 17.52 25.93 25.48
CA LYS A 526 17.52 25.23 26.77
C LYS A 526 18.82 24.44 26.99
N LEU A 527 19.33 23.76 25.97
CA LEU A 527 20.60 23.05 26.06
C LEU A 527 21.76 24.02 26.38
N ILE A 528 21.81 25.18 25.72
CA ILE A 528 22.86 26.17 25.96
C ILE A 528 22.78 26.72 27.39
N GLU A 529 21.57 26.92 27.92
CA GLU A 529 21.36 27.33 29.32
C GLU A 529 21.86 26.26 30.29
N VAL A 530 21.58 24.98 30.03
CA VAL A 530 21.92 23.86 30.92
C VAL A 530 23.40 23.44 30.82
N ALA A 531 23.96 23.38 29.61
CA ALA A 531 25.30 22.81 29.34
C ALA A 531 26.38 23.86 29.02
N GLY A 532 25.97 25.13 28.89
CA GLY A 532 26.80 26.22 28.44
C GLY A 532 27.03 26.21 26.92
N ASN A 533 27.23 27.40 26.35
CA ASN A 533 27.52 27.56 24.94
C ASN A 533 28.92 27.04 24.57
N LYS A 534 29.01 26.17 23.56
CA LYS A 534 30.27 25.65 23.02
C LYS A 534 30.67 26.28 21.68
N ASN A 535 29.96 27.34 21.28
CA ASN A 535 30.12 28.09 20.04
C ASN A 535 29.99 27.23 18.76
N THR A 536 29.46 26.00 18.89
CA THR A 536 29.37 24.99 17.84
C THR A 536 27.97 24.41 17.81
N ALA A 537 27.39 24.23 16.61
CA ALA A 537 26.10 23.57 16.43
C ALA A 537 26.12 22.51 15.31
N ILE A 538 25.27 21.50 15.45
CA ILE A 538 25.00 20.52 14.39
C ILE A 538 23.83 21.02 13.56
N ILE A 539 23.97 20.99 12.24
CA ILE A 539 22.92 21.32 11.29
C ILE A 539 22.43 20.04 10.63
N ALA A 540 21.12 19.82 10.67
CA ALA A 540 20.50 18.67 10.03
C ALA A 540 19.21 19.08 9.30
N SER A 541 18.78 18.28 8.33
CA SER A 541 17.52 18.53 7.65
C SER A 541 16.33 18.27 8.59
N GLY A 542 15.39 19.21 8.64
CA GLY A 542 14.08 18.99 9.26
C GLY A 542 13.12 18.22 8.37
N GLU A 543 13.47 17.96 7.11
CA GLU A 543 12.61 17.29 6.11
C GLU A 543 12.90 15.79 6.02
N ASN A 544 14.06 15.34 6.51
CA ASN A 544 14.48 13.93 6.58
C ASN A 544 15.14 13.62 7.93
N PHE A 545 14.67 12.59 8.64
CA PHE A 545 15.11 12.28 10.00
C PHE A 545 16.51 11.68 10.09
N ALA A 546 16.96 10.97 9.05
CA ALA A 546 18.15 10.12 9.14
C ALA A 546 19.44 10.91 9.42
N ASP A 547 19.52 12.14 8.92
CA ASP A 547 20.69 13.00 9.08
C ASP A 547 20.81 13.55 10.51
N ALA A 548 19.69 13.95 11.13
CA ALA A 548 19.67 14.38 12.52
C ALA A 548 19.93 13.21 13.48
N LEU A 549 19.40 12.03 13.15
CA LEU A 549 19.51 10.82 13.97
C LEU A 549 20.95 10.32 14.08
N THR A 550 21.68 10.32 12.96
CA THR A 550 23.08 9.85 12.91
C THR A 550 24.05 10.78 13.63
N ALA A 551 23.72 12.07 13.73
CA ALA A 551 24.49 13.05 14.47
C ALA A 551 24.09 13.18 15.96
N GLY A 552 22.98 12.55 16.37
CA GLY A 552 22.42 12.65 17.72
C GLY A 552 23.41 12.28 18.82
N ALA A 553 24.07 11.12 18.70
CA ALA A 553 25.07 10.66 19.66
C ALA A 553 26.27 11.62 19.77
N PHE A 554 26.76 12.15 18.63
CA PHE A 554 27.88 13.09 18.62
C PHE A 554 27.51 14.43 19.25
N ALA A 555 26.34 14.94 18.89
CA ALA A 555 25.78 16.15 19.49
C ALA A 555 25.62 15.98 21.01
N SER A 556 25.16 14.82 21.47
CA SER A 556 25.07 14.48 22.90
C SER A 556 26.42 14.41 23.58
N GLU A 557 27.43 13.77 22.99
CA GLU A 557 28.78 13.68 23.55
C GLU A 557 29.36 15.07 23.84
N LYS A 558 29.33 15.95 22.82
CA LYS A 558 29.92 17.30 22.91
C LYS A 558 28.99 18.36 23.50
N SER A 559 27.73 18.00 23.77
CA SER A 559 26.67 18.94 24.18
C SER A 559 26.47 20.07 23.16
N TYR A 560 26.50 19.72 21.87
CA TYR A 560 26.21 20.66 20.79
C TYR A 560 24.70 20.65 20.47
N PRO A 561 24.07 21.82 20.31
CA PRO A 561 22.68 21.89 19.86
C PRO A 561 22.55 21.34 18.44
N ILE A 562 21.44 20.62 18.20
CA ILE A 562 21.02 20.21 16.86
C ILE A 562 19.99 21.22 16.36
N LEU A 563 20.27 21.87 15.24
CA LEU A 563 19.42 22.87 14.61
C LEU A 563 18.87 22.31 13.29
N LEU A 564 17.55 22.25 13.19
CA LEU A 564 16.90 21.77 11.97
C LEU A 564 16.77 22.89 10.95
N VAL A 565 17.05 22.58 9.68
CA VAL A 565 16.90 23.51 8.55
C VAL A 565 16.09 22.89 7.42
N GLN A 566 15.51 23.72 6.56
CA GLN A 566 14.93 23.26 5.29
C GLN A 566 16.05 23.07 4.27
N LYS A 567 15.81 22.30 3.20
CA LYS A 567 16.81 22.10 2.14
C LYS A 567 17.44 23.39 1.63
N SER A 568 16.64 24.44 1.45
CA SER A 568 17.05 25.67 0.75
C SER A 568 16.88 26.96 1.57
N SER A 569 16.54 26.85 2.85
CA SER A 569 16.27 28.01 3.73
C SER A 569 16.56 27.72 5.20
N ILE A 570 16.96 28.75 5.93
CA ILE A 570 17.13 28.74 7.38
C ILE A 570 15.94 29.50 7.99
N ASN A 571 15.22 28.86 8.91
CA ASN A 571 14.13 29.52 9.63
C ASN A 571 14.69 30.67 10.51
N PRO A 572 14.01 31.83 10.61
CA PRO A 572 14.49 32.96 11.42
C PRO A 572 14.85 32.60 12.88
N SER A 573 14.12 31.67 13.50
CA SER A 573 14.41 31.21 14.87
C SER A 573 15.76 30.49 14.97
N ILE A 574 16.15 29.75 13.93
CA ILE A 574 17.47 29.10 13.85
C ILE A 574 18.57 30.14 13.67
N ALA A 575 18.36 31.10 12.76
CA ALA A 575 19.31 32.20 12.56
C ALA A 575 19.50 33.03 13.85
N LYS A 576 18.43 33.22 14.63
CA LYS A 576 18.47 33.88 15.94
C LYS A 576 19.31 33.09 16.94
N VAL A 577 19.19 31.76 17.01
CA VAL A 577 20.02 30.94 17.90
C VAL A 577 21.49 31.04 17.52
N ILE A 578 21.82 30.94 16.21
CA ILE A 578 23.20 31.03 15.73
C ILE A 578 23.83 32.39 16.08
N LYS A 579 23.15 33.49 15.72
CA LYS A 579 23.67 34.86 15.94
C LYS A 579 23.65 35.25 17.41
N GLY A 580 22.53 35.02 18.09
CA GLY A 580 22.31 35.41 19.49
C GLY A 580 23.23 34.71 20.46
N ASN A 581 23.59 33.45 20.19
CA ASN A 581 24.54 32.68 20.99
C ASN A 581 25.95 32.71 20.40
N LYS A 582 26.28 33.60 19.44
CA LYS A 582 27.65 33.69 18.89
C LYS A 582 28.23 32.34 18.44
N ILE A 583 27.40 31.46 17.85
CA ILE A 583 27.84 30.19 17.28
C ILE A 583 28.64 30.51 16.02
N ASN A 584 29.94 30.21 16.05
CA ASN A 584 30.88 30.53 14.97
C ASN A 584 31.40 29.28 14.24
N LYS A 585 31.05 28.08 14.72
CA LYS A 585 31.31 26.80 14.05
C LYS A 585 30.04 26.02 13.81
N THR A 586 29.89 25.40 12.65
CA THR A 586 28.81 24.44 12.44
C THR A 586 29.24 23.17 11.72
N CYS A 587 28.53 22.08 11.96
CA CYS A 587 28.72 20.81 11.26
C CYS A 587 27.40 20.35 10.64
N ILE A 588 27.34 20.33 9.31
CA ILE A 588 26.20 19.78 8.58
C ILE A 588 26.32 18.26 8.56
N ALA A 589 25.34 17.59 9.15
CA ALA A 589 25.10 16.17 8.94
C ALA A 589 24.12 16.01 7.77
N GLY A 590 24.55 15.37 6.69
CA GLY A 590 23.72 15.12 5.50
C GLY A 590 24.23 15.76 4.20
N GLY A 591 23.84 15.14 3.09
CA GLY A 591 24.27 15.53 1.74
C GLY A 591 23.60 16.80 1.21
N LEU A 592 23.98 17.20 -0.01
CA LEU A 592 23.42 18.39 -0.69
C LEU A 592 21.91 18.27 -0.99
N ASN A 593 21.40 17.04 -1.06
CA ASN A 593 19.97 16.78 -1.23
C ASN A 593 19.15 17.11 0.03
N SER A 594 19.76 17.02 1.21
CA SER A 594 19.13 17.31 2.51
C SER A 594 19.35 18.74 2.96
N VAL A 595 20.57 19.28 2.76
CA VAL A 595 20.96 20.64 3.12
C VAL A 595 21.77 21.22 1.96
N SER A 596 21.20 22.12 1.19
CA SER A 596 21.82 22.66 -0.03
C SER A 596 23.07 23.51 0.25
N SER A 597 23.85 23.75 -0.78
CA SER A 597 24.96 24.72 -0.74
C SER A 597 24.49 26.14 -0.45
N LYS A 598 23.24 26.49 -0.80
CA LYS A 598 22.65 27.80 -0.46
C LYS A 598 22.53 27.98 1.04
N VAL A 599 22.05 26.96 1.75
CA VAL A 599 21.97 26.97 3.22
C VAL A 599 23.38 27.00 3.82
N GLN A 600 24.31 26.19 3.30
CA GLN A 600 25.69 26.18 3.79
C GLN A 600 26.36 27.56 3.72
N LYS A 601 26.12 28.33 2.66
CA LYS A 601 26.64 29.71 2.52
C LYS A 601 26.05 30.72 3.51
N GLN A 602 24.93 30.39 4.16
CA GLN A 602 24.27 31.24 5.16
C GLN A 602 24.70 30.90 6.60
N LEU A 603 25.44 29.80 6.78
CA LEU A 603 26.00 29.37 8.07
C LEU A 603 27.37 30.06 8.31
N PRO A 604 27.93 29.98 9.53
CA PRO A 604 29.26 30.51 9.83
C PRO A 604 30.34 30.03 8.85
N GLU A 605 31.39 30.82 8.66
CA GLU A 605 32.47 30.49 7.72
C GLU A 605 33.14 29.15 8.03
N ASP A 606 33.34 28.85 9.33
CA ASP A 606 33.80 27.54 9.81
C ASP A 606 32.64 26.52 9.83
N THR A 607 32.14 26.18 8.65
CA THR A 607 31.10 25.15 8.45
C THR A 607 31.65 23.93 7.76
N GLN A 608 31.66 22.80 8.44
CA GLN A 608 32.05 21.50 7.89
C GLN A 608 30.81 20.69 7.47
N ARG A 609 30.95 19.83 6.46
CA ARG A 609 29.91 18.89 6.05
C ARG A 609 30.41 17.45 6.19
N ILE A 610 29.57 16.58 6.74
CA ILE A 610 29.79 15.14 6.82
C ILE A 610 28.60 14.45 6.16
N SER A 611 28.85 13.71 5.07
CA SER A 611 27.79 13.04 4.30
C SER A 611 28.31 11.84 3.51
N GLY A 612 27.49 10.78 3.46
CA GLY A 612 27.65 9.63 2.57
C GLY A 612 26.68 9.67 1.38
N SER A 613 26.71 8.64 0.52
CA SER A 613 25.75 8.43 -0.56
C SER A 613 24.35 8.09 -0.03
N ASP A 614 24.28 7.53 1.17
CA ASP A 614 23.04 7.21 1.88
C ASP A 614 23.16 7.46 3.39
N ARG A 615 22.10 7.14 4.14
CA ARG A 615 22.04 7.30 5.60
C ARG A 615 23.00 6.39 6.36
N TYR A 616 23.31 5.21 5.82
CA TYR A 616 24.16 4.23 6.46
C TYR A 616 25.62 4.64 6.34
N GLU A 617 26.05 5.08 5.16
CA GLU A 617 27.38 5.65 4.95
C GLU A 617 27.55 7.00 5.68
N THR A 618 26.50 7.83 5.77
CA THR A 618 26.57 9.06 6.58
C THR A 618 26.83 8.75 8.06
N ALA A 619 26.15 7.74 8.62
CA ALA A 619 26.40 7.28 9.99
C ALA A 619 27.86 6.82 10.18
N VAL A 620 28.39 6.05 9.22
CA VAL A 620 29.78 5.59 9.24
C VAL A 620 30.77 6.75 9.16
N LYS A 621 30.57 7.73 8.27
CA LYS A 621 31.45 8.89 8.14
C LYS A 621 31.44 9.77 9.39
N ILE A 622 30.29 9.91 10.05
CA ILE A 622 30.20 10.56 11.36
C ILE A 622 31.00 9.76 12.39
N ALA A 623 30.82 8.43 12.42
CA ALA A 623 31.57 7.55 13.32
C ALA A 623 33.10 7.68 13.12
N GLU A 624 33.59 7.56 11.88
CA GLU A 624 35.00 7.65 11.53
C GLU A 624 35.64 8.99 11.89
N LYS A 625 34.91 10.08 11.67
CA LYS A 625 35.48 11.42 11.84
C LYS A 625 35.43 11.91 13.29
N LEU A 626 34.45 11.43 14.06
CA LEU A 626 34.08 12.08 15.32
C LEU A 626 34.20 11.15 16.54
N PHE A 627 34.40 9.85 16.35
CA PHE A 627 34.53 8.89 17.43
C PHE A 627 35.78 8.03 17.29
N GLU A 628 36.49 7.83 18.40
CA GLU A 628 37.67 6.95 18.47
C GLU A 628 37.37 5.64 19.22
N GLY A 629 36.18 5.55 19.83
CA GLY A 629 35.75 4.42 20.64
C GLY A 629 35.65 3.10 19.86
N LYS A 630 35.88 1.99 20.57
CA LYS A 630 35.75 0.62 20.03
C LYS A 630 34.37 0.02 20.26
N GLN A 631 33.45 0.76 20.84
CA GLN A 631 32.06 0.34 21.03
C GLN A 631 31.16 1.10 20.06
N ALA A 632 30.13 0.44 19.54
CA ALA A 632 29.08 1.10 18.75
C ALA A 632 27.70 0.61 19.18
N PHE A 633 26.72 1.50 19.05
CA PHE A 633 25.30 1.13 19.09
C PHE A 633 24.82 0.84 17.68
N VAL A 634 23.98 -0.17 17.51
CA VAL A 634 23.39 -0.53 16.22
C VAL A 634 21.88 -0.41 16.31
N ALA A 635 21.29 0.39 15.43
CA ALA A 635 19.85 0.61 15.36
C ALA A 635 19.36 0.60 13.91
N SER A 636 18.04 0.55 13.72
CA SER A 636 17.47 0.59 12.36
C SER A 636 17.70 1.95 11.71
N GLY A 637 18.08 1.96 10.43
CA GLY A 637 18.06 3.17 9.61
C GLY A 637 16.70 3.46 8.99
N GLU A 638 15.71 2.57 9.12
CA GLU A 638 14.39 2.69 8.49
C GLU A 638 13.35 3.32 9.43
N VAL A 639 13.55 3.21 10.74
CA VAL A 639 12.73 3.82 11.80
C VAL A 639 13.62 4.60 12.77
N PHE A 640 13.09 5.68 13.35
CA PHE A 640 13.91 6.65 14.13
C PHE A 640 13.91 6.41 15.65
N ALA A 641 12.84 5.81 16.18
CA ALA A 641 12.53 5.83 17.61
C ALA A 641 13.64 5.18 18.46
N ASP A 642 14.12 4.00 18.05
CA ASP A 642 15.12 3.23 18.81
C ASP A 642 16.47 3.96 18.88
N ALA A 643 16.90 4.58 17.77
CA ALA A 643 18.12 5.37 17.73
C ALA A 643 17.99 6.70 18.50
N LEU A 644 16.81 7.32 18.50
CA LEU A 644 16.52 8.55 19.25
C LEU A 644 16.71 8.31 20.76
N VAL A 645 16.10 7.26 21.29
CA VAL A 645 16.09 7.00 22.74
C VAL A 645 17.44 6.53 23.26
N VAL A 646 18.28 5.88 22.44
CA VAL A 646 19.64 5.50 22.84
C VAL A 646 20.68 6.61 22.60
N SER A 647 20.40 7.62 21.76
CA SER A 647 21.35 8.71 21.46
C SER A 647 21.98 9.39 22.69
N PRO A 648 21.23 9.73 23.76
CA PRO A 648 21.83 10.31 24.97
C PRO A 648 22.83 9.37 25.65
N VAL A 649 22.52 8.07 25.67
CA VAL A 649 23.39 7.03 26.24
C VAL A 649 24.63 6.83 25.38
N ALA A 650 24.45 6.71 24.07
CA ALA A 650 25.54 6.54 23.11
C ALA A 650 26.53 7.71 23.18
N GLY A 651 26.03 8.95 23.21
CA GLY A 651 26.86 10.14 23.40
C GLY A 651 27.54 10.19 24.77
N GLY A 652 26.86 9.77 25.85
CA GLY A 652 27.48 9.65 27.18
C GLY A 652 28.62 8.63 27.24
N GLN A 653 28.57 7.59 26.40
CA GLN A 653 29.59 6.55 26.28
C GLN A 653 30.61 6.84 25.16
N SER A 654 30.59 8.03 24.55
CA SER A 654 31.45 8.39 23.41
C SER A 654 31.44 7.31 22.31
N SER A 655 30.25 6.77 22.03
CA SER A 655 30.05 5.66 21.11
C SER A 655 29.13 6.08 19.96
N PRO A 656 29.49 5.79 18.70
CA PRO A 656 28.64 6.11 17.55
C PRO A 656 27.38 5.22 17.52
N ILE A 657 26.35 5.72 16.83
CA ILE A 657 25.21 4.92 16.40
C ILE A 657 25.40 4.58 14.91
N LEU A 658 25.51 3.29 14.62
CA LEU A 658 25.51 2.74 13.27
C LEU A 658 24.08 2.33 12.89
N LEU A 659 23.71 2.62 11.64
CA LEU A 659 22.39 2.29 11.12
C LEU A 659 22.44 1.02 10.26
N VAL A 660 21.40 0.19 10.30
CA VAL A 660 21.25 -1.00 9.43
C VAL A 660 19.91 -1.03 8.72
N SER A 661 19.83 -1.69 7.55
CA SER A 661 18.56 -2.03 6.89
C SER A 661 18.08 -3.41 7.33
N ARG A 662 16.76 -3.63 7.29
CA ARG A 662 16.16 -4.94 7.58
C ARG A 662 16.37 -5.95 6.46
N ASN A 663 16.61 -5.50 5.23
CA ASN A 663 16.71 -6.38 4.06
C ASN A 663 18.17 -6.70 3.70
N GLU A 664 19.10 -5.79 3.99
CA GLU A 664 20.49 -5.94 3.62
C GLU A 664 21.40 -5.22 4.61
N LEU A 665 22.49 -5.88 5.02
CA LEU A 665 23.51 -5.26 5.86
C LEU A 665 24.45 -4.38 5.01
N PRO A 666 24.43 -3.03 5.17
CA PRO A 666 25.18 -2.13 4.31
C PRO A 666 26.68 -2.40 4.35
N LYS A 667 27.34 -2.35 3.19
CA LYS A 667 28.77 -2.62 3.07
C LYS A 667 29.63 -1.66 3.91
N SER A 668 29.32 -0.36 3.89
CA SER A 668 30.01 0.66 4.69
C SER A 668 30.03 0.33 6.18
N VAL A 669 28.91 -0.19 6.70
CA VAL A 669 28.77 -0.57 8.11
C VAL A 669 29.59 -1.83 8.43
N LYS A 670 29.57 -2.83 7.55
CA LYS A 670 30.40 -4.04 7.70
C LYS A 670 31.90 -3.69 7.76
N ASP A 671 32.36 -2.91 6.79
CA ASP A 671 33.76 -2.53 6.66
C ASP A 671 34.23 -1.71 7.89
N TYR A 672 33.39 -0.78 8.35
CA TYR A 672 33.68 0.01 9.55
C TYR A 672 33.74 -0.85 10.82
N VAL A 673 32.75 -1.75 11.02
CA VAL A 673 32.71 -2.62 12.20
C VAL A 673 33.91 -3.56 12.23
N ALA A 674 34.25 -4.20 11.10
CA ALA A 674 35.39 -5.11 11.00
C ALA A 674 36.74 -4.46 11.35
N LYS A 675 36.89 -3.18 11.02
CA LYS A 675 38.14 -2.44 11.21
C LYS A 675 38.23 -1.74 12.57
N ASN A 676 37.13 -1.16 13.04
CA ASN A 676 37.17 -0.16 14.11
C ASN A 676 36.44 -0.58 15.39
N ILE A 677 35.54 -1.57 15.35
CA ILE A 677 34.65 -1.88 16.47
C ILE A 677 34.99 -3.24 17.10
N LYS A 678 35.06 -3.26 18.43
CA LYS A 678 35.27 -4.44 19.28
C LYS A 678 34.01 -4.89 20.03
N GLN A 679 32.99 -4.04 20.10
CA GLN A 679 31.74 -4.37 20.77
C GLN A 679 30.58 -3.63 20.13
N ILE A 680 29.48 -4.34 19.86
CA ILE A 680 28.22 -3.73 19.46
C ILE A 680 27.14 -3.97 20.52
N THR A 681 26.30 -2.95 20.73
CA THR A 681 25.04 -3.06 21.47
C THR A 681 23.90 -2.77 20.51
N VAL A 682 22.97 -3.71 20.36
CA VAL A 682 21.85 -3.58 19.43
C VAL A 682 20.66 -2.95 20.15
N VAL A 683 20.00 -1.98 19.52
CA VAL A 683 18.79 -1.35 20.03
C VAL A 683 17.69 -1.48 18.99
N GLY A 684 16.58 -2.09 19.40
CA GLY A 684 15.43 -2.38 18.53
C GLY A 684 15.21 -3.87 18.29
N GLY A 685 13.96 -4.21 17.96
CA GLY A 685 13.52 -5.58 17.72
C GLY A 685 14.01 -6.17 16.39
N GLU A 686 13.95 -7.50 16.26
CA GLU A 686 14.41 -8.24 15.08
C GLU A 686 13.68 -7.85 13.79
N LYS A 687 12.46 -7.32 13.89
CA LYS A 687 11.70 -6.81 12.73
C LYS A 687 12.44 -5.74 11.93
N TYR A 688 13.20 -4.88 12.62
CA TYR A 688 13.90 -3.75 11.99
C TYR A 688 15.42 -3.85 12.09
N VAL A 689 15.93 -4.70 13.00
CA VAL A 689 17.34 -5.05 13.12
C VAL A 689 17.46 -6.58 13.21
N PRO A 690 17.36 -7.29 12.07
CA PRO A 690 17.33 -8.76 12.02
C PRO A 690 18.52 -9.40 12.72
N GLN A 691 18.29 -10.54 13.37
CA GLN A 691 19.36 -11.22 14.09
C GLN A 691 20.48 -11.71 13.16
N GLU A 692 20.16 -12.09 11.92
CA GLU A 692 21.16 -12.45 10.91
C GLU A 692 22.15 -11.32 10.59
N ASN A 693 21.68 -10.07 10.55
CA ASN A 693 22.52 -8.90 10.33
C ASN A 693 23.39 -8.63 11.55
N VAL A 694 22.85 -8.82 12.75
CA VAL A 694 23.61 -8.69 14.00
C VAL A 694 24.69 -9.77 14.11
N ASP A 695 24.36 -11.01 13.82
CA ASP A 695 25.30 -12.13 13.84
C ASP A 695 26.43 -11.91 12.82
N SER A 696 26.07 -11.41 11.63
CA SER A 696 27.05 -11.02 10.60
C SER A 696 28.01 -9.94 11.10
N LEU A 697 27.51 -8.88 11.76
CA LEU A 697 28.36 -7.85 12.34
C LEU A 697 29.26 -8.39 13.45
N LYS A 698 28.74 -9.26 14.32
CA LYS A 698 29.53 -9.86 15.40
C LYS A 698 30.65 -10.75 14.90
N ASN A 699 30.42 -11.49 13.82
CA ASN A 699 31.44 -12.35 13.22
C ASN A 699 32.61 -11.54 12.61
N LEU A 700 32.42 -10.24 12.36
CA LEU A 700 33.47 -9.35 11.87
C LEU A 700 34.33 -8.77 13.00
N ILE A 701 33.85 -8.83 14.24
CA ILE A 701 34.54 -8.29 15.41
C ILE A 701 35.61 -9.29 15.86
N LYS A 702 36.88 -8.84 15.90
CA LYS A 702 38.04 -9.65 16.30
C LYS A 702 38.44 -9.45 17.76
#